data_AF-A0A1H1IVU1-F1
#
_entry.id   AF-A0A1H1IVU1-F1
#
_cell.length_a   1.000
_cell.length_b   1.000
_cell.length_c   1.000
_cell.angle_alpha   90.00
_cell.angle_beta   90.00
_cell.angle_gamma   90.00
#
_symmetry.space_group_name_H-M   'P 1'
#
loop_
_entity.id
_entity.type
_entity.pdbx_description
1 polymer ?
#
loop_
_entity_poly.entity_id
_entity_poly.type
_entity_poly.pdbx_seq_one_letter_code
_entity_poly.pdbx_strand_id
1 'polypeptide(L)'
;MTVDQRAQQKLEARLKDVTEENDLLLGQLHQVQGVLERHYLQSRELEKQQTSAVVQNVVPSKDWVHAELLDALAENCRLQALAQAQKKVHRLETQNALTSKLGNILIRGTDSPASLFSVPGKLAKIWRQSGQQTPPKLLGGKSFDKLIEAYGKGGLDAAEKLLAGASIGPVMQANAYTVLARNLMNSDRTNAAMAARRAYEIDPKPYRLKWLAFRLHEIGKVIEAEAMLKILPPDTPFSESEARQANQVGHEARDARRSETEQSSDFVERRARIEKQLTSLSRKLDEQAKLAAVRGREVEVLKQAKAQLEREKTALSGKHDEQTKLAAERGREVDVLKLVNARLEQDKAALSGKHDEQTKLAAQRGREVDVLKLVNAHLEQDKAALSGKHDEQTKLAAQRGYEVEVLKHANAQLAQEKAALSGKHDEQTKLAAQRGYEVEVLKHANAQLAQEKAALSGKHDEQTKLAAERGREVEVLKQAKAQLEQQKAALSGKHDEQTKLAAERGREVEVLKQAKAQLEQQKAALSGKHDEQTKLAAECGREVEVLKQAKAQLDQEKAALQQGSTDLRKKLQEAQKLVPATFLHVLKGRLDAMPDASNLPDISLVSVEHANKVFFFTHFSTDYIPGKMAERNQFYEATFLDLLARVHHPDKLIIDGGANIGNHSVFFAGVIGASVIAFEPQPFNHEFLVANARLNHLEEKIDIRKKAIGDQPGSISLVQALPGNYGSFTADTKLAQRDDDDARARGLFDVRVSTLDVELKDREADVSIIKLDLEGMELEVLRGARTVIEKSLPVISVECFTRSFYEEIKEFLESFGYFAVDSTNATPTFIFLTRKNSRHMEILSGYLETSSIGKFYKNSVFNETK
;
A
#
# COMPACT_ATOMS: atom_id res chain seq x y z
N MET A 1 9.80 32.84 56.89
CA MET A 1 9.54 32.32 55.53
C MET A 1 9.30 33.49 54.61
N THR A 2 10.14 33.65 53.59
CA THR A 2 10.07 34.72 52.59
C THR A 2 8.86 34.54 51.68
N VAL A 3 8.43 35.64 51.03
CA VAL A 3 7.27 35.66 50.10
C VAL A 3 7.41 34.63 48.98
N ASP A 4 8.65 34.32 48.57
CA ASP A 4 8.97 33.27 47.60
C ASP A 4 8.59 31.86 48.08
N GLN A 5 8.90 31.50 49.34
CA GLN A 5 8.57 30.17 49.86
C GLN A 5 7.06 29.92 49.94
N ARG A 6 6.25 30.97 50.18
CA ARG A 6 4.79 30.87 50.17
C ARG A 6 4.21 30.76 48.76
N ALA A 7 4.83 31.39 47.77
CA ALA A 7 4.45 31.27 46.37
C ALA A 7 4.81 29.87 45.83
N GLN A 8 5.98 29.36 46.21
CA GLN A 8 6.46 28.03 45.84
C GLN A 8 5.61 26.92 46.47
N GLN A 9 5.26 27.03 47.76
CA GLN A 9 4.31 26.10 48.40
C GLN A 9 2.90 26.14 47.78
N LYS A 10 2.42 27.31 47.35
CA LYS A 10 1.15 27.42 46.62
C LYS A 10 1.23 26.80 45.23
N LEU A 11 2.36 26.93 44.56
CA LEU A 11 2.59 26.32 43.25
C LEU A 11 2.67 24.79 43.36
N GLU A 12 3.40 24.28 44.36
CA GLU A 12 3.51 22.85 44.64
C GLU A 12 2.15 22.25 45.05
N ALA A 13 1.37 22.94 45.89
CA ALA A 13 0.03 22.51 46.25
C ALA A 13 -0.89 22.45 45.02
N ARG A 14 -0.80 23.45 44.13
CA ARG A 14 -1.62 23.52 42.91
C ARG A 14 -1.18 22.51 41.85
N LEU A 15 0.13 22.22 41.78
CA LEU A 15 0.67 21.15 40.94
C LEU A 15 0.18 19.79 41.44
N LYS A 16 0.18 19.59 42.75
CA LYS A 16 -0.32 18.37 43.39
C LYS A 16 -1.82 18.17 43.14
N ASP A 17 -2.65 19.20 43.33
CA ASP A 17 -4.09 19.14 43.03
C ASP A 17 -4.36 18.79 41.56
N VAL A 18 -3.62 19.41 40.62
CA VAL A 18 -3.75 19.12 39.18
C VAL A 18 -3.26 17.71 38.83
N THR A 19 -2.26 17.20 39.55
CA THR A 19 -1.77 15.83 39.35
C THR A 19 -2.78 14.82 39.86
N GLU A 20 -3.37 15.06 41.04
CA GLU A 20 -4.43 14.23 41.60
C GLU A 20 -5.71 14.25 40.74
N GLU A 21 -6.06 15.41 40.17
CA GLU A 21 -7.19 15.54 39.23
C GLU A 21 -6.93 14.80 37.91
N ASN A 22 -5.71 14.87 37.37
CA ASN A 22 -5.31 14.13 36.17
C ASN A 22 -5.30 12.61 36.42
N ASP A 23 -4.82 12.15 37.58
CA ASP A 23 -4.84 10.74 37.95
C ASP A 23 -6.27 10.23 38.12
N LEU A 24 -7.17 11.06 38.67
CA LEU A 24 -8.59 10.74 38.77
C LEU A 24 -9.25 10.64 37.38
N LEU A 25 -8.94 11.57 36.47
CA LEU A 25 -9.42 11.55 35.09
C LEU A 25 -8.88 10.35 34.31
N LEU A 26 -7.61 9.99 34.49
CA LEU A 26 -7.00 8.78 33.93
C LEU A 26 -7.64 7.50 34.49
N GLY A 27 -7.97 7.49 35.78
CA GLY A 27 -8.71 6.41 36.43
C GLY A 27 -10.12 6.25 35.85
N GLN A 28 -10.85 7.36 35.68
CA GLN A 28 -12.17 7.38 35.05
C GLN A 28 -12.12 6.95 33.58
N LEU A 29 -11.10 7.38 32.83
CA LEU A 29 -10.89 6.99 31.44
C LEU A 29 -10.64 5.48 31.32
N HIS A 30 -9.80 4.91 32.20
CA HIS A 30 -9.60 3.46 32.26
C HIS A 30 -10.87 2.72 32.68
N GLN A 31 -11.69 3.29 33.57
CA GLN A 31 -12.96 2.69 33.94
C GLN A 31 -13.93 2.66 32.75
N VAL A 32 -13.99 3.75 31.97
CA VAL A 32 -14.79 3.86 30.75
C VAL A 32 -14.27 2.90 29.67
N GLN A 33 -12.95 2.80 29.48
CA GLN A 33 -12.36 1.80 28.58
C GLN A 33 -12.68 0.37 29.03
N GLY A 34 -12.57 0.06 30.32
CA GLY A 34 -12.90 -1.28 30.84
C GLY A 34 -14.40 -1.60 30.79
N VAL A 35 -15.27 -0.60 30.81
CA VAL A 35 -16.72 -0.78 30.57
C VAL A 35 -16.98 -0.99 29.07
N LEU A 36 -16.34 -0.22 28.20
CA LEU A 36 -16.43 -0.35 26.74
C LEU A 36 -15.88 -1.69 26.23
N GLU A 37 -14.75 -2.16 26.77
CA GLU A 37 -14.20 -3.48 26.45
C GLU A 37 -15.10 -4.60 26.94
N ARG A 38 -15.69 -4.48 28.13
CA ARG A 38 -16.68 -5.45 28.61
C ARG A 38 -17.92 -5.47 27.74
N HIS A 39 -18.43 -4.31 27.32
CA HIS A 39 -19.54 -4.23 26.37
C HIS A 39 -19.16 -4.80 25.00
N TYR A 40 -17.98 -4.50 24.49
CA TYR A 40 -17.48 -5.03 23.23
C TYR A 40 -17.34 -6.56 23.27
N LEU A 41 -16.78 -7.10 24.35
CA LEU A 41 -16.66 -8.54 24.55
C LEU A 41 -18.03 -9.19 24.75
N GLN A 42 -18.96 -8.57 25.51
CA GLN A 42 -20.35 -9.05 25.62
C GLN A 42 -21.07 -9.05 24.26
N SER A 43 -20.94 -7.99 23.46
CA SER A 43 -21.51 -7.91 22.12
C SER A 43 -20.94 -8.98 21.20
N ARG A 44 -19.63 -9.26 21.29
CA ARG A 44 -18.96 -10.29 20.50
C ARG A 44 -19.31 -11.72 20.96
N GLU A 45 -19.54 -11.91 22.27
CA GLU A 45 -20.04 -13.17 22.83
C GLU A 45 -21.50 -13.40 22.41
N LEU A 46 -22.33 -12.34 22.39
CA LEU A 46 -23.70 -12.35 21.90
C LEU A 46 -23.78 -12.61 20.39
N GLU A 47 -22.86 -12.05 19.59
CA GLU A 47 -22.74 -12.34 18.14
C GLU A 47 -22.31 -13.80 17.89
N LYS A 48 -21.41 -14.35 18.71
CA LYS A 48 -21.05 -15.77 18.68
C LYS A 48 -22.20 -16.69 19.09
N GLN A 49 -22.99 -16.29 20.09
CA GLN A 49 -24.19 -17.02 20.52
C GLN A 49 -25.31 -16.91 19.47
N GLN A 50 -25.45 -15.77 18.78
CA GLN A 50 -26.40 -15.58 17.68
C GLN A 50 -26.01 -16.34 16.41
N THR A 51 -24.71 -16.53 16.13
CA THR A 51 -24.25 -17.36 15.00
C THR A 51 -24.43 -18.87 15.26
N SER A 52 -24.53 -19.32 16.52
CA SER A 52 -24.95 -20.68 16.86
C SER A 52 -26.47 -20.86 17.08
N ALA A 53 -27.23 -19.76 17.18
CA ALA A 53 -28.69 -19.77 17.35
C ALA A 53 -29.44 -19.22 16.13
N VAL A 54 -28.94 -19.48 14.91
CA VAL A 54 -29.72 -19.22 13.68
C VAL A 54 -30.71 -20.37 13.46
N VAL A 55 -31.66 -20.55 14.38
CA VAL A 55 -33.04 -21.02 14.15
C VAL A 55 -33.84 -20.70 15.42
N GLN A 56 -34.30 -19.45 15.59
CA GLN A 56 -35.63 -19.13 16.12
C GLN A 56 -35.81 -17.61 16.24
N ASN A 57 -36.99 -17.17 15.78
CA ASN A 57 -37.48 -15.79 15.84
C ASN A 57 -37.32 -15.18 17.24
N VAL A 58 -36.40 -14.24 17.40
CA VAL A 58 -36.48 -13.23 18.45
C VAL A 58 -36.32 -11.86 17.80
N VAL A 59 -37.45 -11.22 17.53
CA VAL A 59 -37.52 -9.80 17.24
C VAL A 59 -37.32 -9.07 18.58
N PRO A 60 -36.25 -8.28 18.78
CA PRO A 60 -36.13 -7.46 19.98
C PRO A 60 -37.29 -6.45 20.01
N SER A 61 -37.91 -6.22 21.16
CA SER A 61 -39.06 -5.32 21.26
C SER A 61 -38.68 -3.89 20.84
N LYS A 62 -39.51 -3.31 19.95
CA LYS A 62 -39.29 -2.03 19.25
C LYS A 62 -39.13 -0.81 20.17
N ASP A 63 -39.58 -0.91 21.42
CA ASP A 63 -39.71 0.23 22.34
C ASP A 63 -38.50 0.42 23.26
N TRP A 64 -37.74 -0.64 23.54
CA TRP A 64 -36.68 -0.60 24.56
C TRP A 64 -35.42 0.16 24.09
N VAL A 65 -35.03 -0.03 22.82
CA VAL A 65 -33.83 0.60 22.23
C VAL A 65 -34.03 2.10 21.94
N HIS A 66 -35.28 2.56 21.82
CA HIS A 66 -35.58 3.97 21.49
C HIS A 66 -35.42 4.91 22.70
N ALA A 67 -35.75 4.44 23.91
CA ALA A 67 -35.70 5.26 25.12
C ALA A 67 -34.25 5.50 25.58
N GLU A 68 -33.42 4.46 25.63
CA GLU A 68 -32.00 4.59 26.05
C GLU A 68 -31.18 5.46 25.08
N LEU A 69 -31.45 5.38 23.78
CA LEU A 69 -30.75 6.19 22.79
C LEU A 69 -31.13 7.67 22.87
N LEU A 70 -32.41 7.99 23.07
CA LEU A 70 -32.86 9.38 23.29
C LEU A 70 -32.25 9.96 24.56
N ASP A 71 -32.19 9.19 25.63
CA ASP A 71 -31.55 9.61 26.88
C ASP A 71 -30.03 9.81 26.70
N ALA A 72 -29.36 8.95 25.94
CA ALA A 72 -27.94 9.11 25.62
C ALA A 72 -27.66 10.36 24.74
N LEU A 73 -28.53 10.65 23.76
CA LEU A 73 -28.43 11.85 22.94
C LEU A 73 -28.71 13.13 23.74
N ALA A 74 -29.73 13.11 24.61
CA ALA A 74 -30.02 14.21 25.51
C ALA A 74 -28.86 14.47 26.48
N GLU A 75 -28.19 13.41 26.97
CA GLU A 75 -26.99 13.54 27.80
C GLU A 75 -25.80 14.08 27.00
N ASN A 76 -25.65 13.70 25.73
CA ASN A 76 -24.64 14.27 24.84
C ASN A 76 -24.85 15.79 24.66
N CYS A 77 -26.10 16.22 24.40
CA CYS A 77 -26.47 17.63 24.31
C CYS A 77 -26.13 18.39 25.60
N ARG A 78 -26.37 17.78 26.78
CA ARG A 78 -26.00 18.37 28.08
C ARG A 78 -24.48 18.57 28.19
N LEU A 79 -23.69 17.55 27.86
CA LEU A 79 -22.23 17.60 27.92
C LEU A 79 -21.67 18.63 26.94
N GLN A 80 -22.22 18.74 25.73
CA GLN A 80 -21.83 19.75 24.75
C GLN A 80 -22.13 21.16 25.23
N ALA A 81 -23.32 21.40 25.78
CA ALA A 81 -23.69 22.70 26.34
C ALA A 81 -22.76 23.10 27.50
N LEU A 82 -22.44 22.15 28.39
CA LEU A 82 -21.48 22.34 29.48
C LEU A 82 -20.09 22.69 28.94
N ALA A 83 -19.57 21.94 27.98
CA ALA A 83 -18.26 22.18 27.39
C ALA A 83 -18.17 23.55 26.69
N GLN A 84 -19.23 23.95 25.97
CA GLN A 84 -19.30 25.27 25.34
C GLN A 84 -19.31 26.40 26.36
N ALA A 85 -20.11 26.26 27.43
CA ALA A 85 -20.17 27.24 28.49
C ALA A 85 -18.81 27.32 29.24
N GLN A 86 -18.16 26.18 29.54
CA GLN A 86 -16.82 26.15 30.16
C GLN A 86 -15.78 26.86 29.29
N LYS A 87 -15.76 26.55 27.99
CA LYS A 87 -14.87 27.21 27.03
C LYS A 87 -15.11 28.72 26.96
N LYS A 88 -16.36 29.17 27.03
CA LYS A 88 -16.72 30.59 27.02
C LYS A 88 -16.29 31.29 28.32
N VAL A 89 -16.56 30.70 29.48
CA VAL A 89 -16.13 31.20 30.78
C VAL A 89 -14.61 31.32 30.83
N HIS A 90 -13.89 30.25 30.51
CA HIS A 90 -12.42 30.22 30.51
C HIS A 90 -11.82 31.26 29.56
N ARG A 91 -12.39 31.42 28.36
CA ARG A 91 -11.97 32.47 27.42
C ARG A 91 -12.17 33.87 28.00
N LEU A 92 -13.33 34.15 28.58
CA LEU A 92 -13.65 35.46 29.14
C LEU A 92 -12.78 35.77 30.35
N GLU A 93 -12.52 34.79 31.22
CA GLU A 93 -11.61 34.93 32.36
C GLU A 93 -10.17 35.19 31.90
N THR A 94 -9.70 34.45 30.89
CA THR A 94 -8.35 34.63 30.32
C THR A 94 -8.19 35.98 29.64
N GLN A 95 -9.19 36.43 28.88
CA GLN A 95 -9.18 37.75 28.23
C GLN A 95 -9.28 38.90 29.25
N ASN A 96 -10.01 38.69 30.33
CA ASN A 96 -10.19 39.70 31.37
C ASN A 96 -9.11 39.68 32.46
N ALA A 97 -8.25 38.67 32.48
CA ALA A 97 -7.11 38.57 33.38
C ALA A 97 -6.17 39.77 33.23
N LEU A 98 -5.66 40.25 34.36
CA LEU A 98 -4.77 41.41 34.41
C LEU A 98 -3.50 41.18 33.59
N THR A 99 -2.95 39.96 33.63
CA THR A 99 -1.76 39.55 32.87
C THR A 99 -1.98 39.65 31.36
N SER A 100 -3.10 39.15 30.85
CA SER A 100 -3.46 39.23 29.43
C SER A 100 -3.72 40.68 28.99
N LYS A 101 -4.39 41.48 29.83
CA LYS A 101 -4.63 42.91 29.55
C LYS A 101 -3.34 43.70 29.51
N LEU A 102 -2.40 43.45 30.43
CA LEU A 102 -1.08 44.07 30.45
C LEU A 102 -0.23 43.60 29.26
N GLY A 103 -0.23 42.30 28.95
CA GLY A 103 0.46 41.72 27.78
C GLY A 103 -0.02 42.34 26.47
N ASN A 104 -1.33 42.48 26.26
CA ASN A 104 -1.89 43.13 25.06
C ASN A 104 -1.50 44.61 24.94
N ILE A 105 -1.37 45.34 26.06
CA ILE A 105 -0.92 46.73 26.08
C ILE A 105 0.56 46.82 25.74
N LEU A 106 1.38 45.88 26.21
CA LEU A 106 2.81 45.81 25.92
C LEU A 106 3.08 45.41 24.46
N ILE A 107 2.35 44.43 23.93
CA ILE A 107 2.43 43.99 22.53
C ILE A 107 2.01 45.12 21.57
N ARG A 108 0.91 45.82 21.85
CA ARG A 108 0.51 47.01 21.05
C ARG A 108 1.46 48.20 21.22
N GLY A 109 2.28 48.19 22.27
CA GLY A 109 3.33 49.17 22.48
C GLY A 109 4.48 48.99 21.48
N THR A 110 4.77 47.75 21.07
CA THR A 110 5.91 47.40 20.19
C THR A 110 5.65 47.66 18.71
N ASP A 111 4.42 48.00 18.31
CA ASP A 111 4.05 48.24 16.91
C ASP A 111 4.65 49.53 16.31
N SER A 112 5.11 50.48 17.14
CA SER A 112 5.77 51.71 16.71
C SER A 112 6.59 52.37 17.84
N PRO A 113 7.71 53.05 17.54
CA PRO A 113 8.44 53.86 18.54
C PRO A 113 7.55 54.90 19.22
N ALA A 114 6.55 55.45 18.52
CA ALA A 114 5.61 56.43 19.07
C ALA A 114 4.55 55.81 20.02
N SER A 115 4.17 54.54 19.81
CA SER A 115 3.21 53.85 20.69
C SER A 115 3.81 53.47 22.04
N LEU A 116 5.13 53.22 22.10
CA LEU A 116 5.90 52.96 23.32
C LEU A 116 5.84 54.12 24.32
N PHE A 117 5.96 55.37 23.85
CA PHE A 117 5.82 56.57 24.70
C PHE A 117 4.40 56.75 25.26
N SER A 118 3.39 56.12 24.66
CA SER A 118 1.99 56.15 25.13
C SER A 118 1.67 55.12 26.22
N VAL A 119 2.54 54.13 26.43
CA VAL A 119 2.32 53.01 27.38
C VAL A 119 2.22 53.49 28.83
N PRO A 120 3.12 54.35 29.35
CA PRO A 120 3.00 54.87 30.73
C PRO A 120 1.71 55.66 30.96
N GLY A 121 1.30 56.47 29.98
CA GLY A 121 0.06 57.27 30.04
C GLY A 121 -1.21 56.41 30.01
N LYS A 122 -1.24 55.35 29.20
CA LYS A 122 -2.36 54.39 29.15
C LYS A 122 -2.46 53.56 30.43
N LEU A 123 -1.34 53.13 31.00
CA LEU A 123 -1.30 52.44 32.28
C LEU A 123 -1.76 53.36 33.43
N ALA A 124 -1.31 54.62 33.47
CA ALA A 124 -1.78 55.61 34.44
C ALA A 124 -3.27 55.94 34.29
N LYS A 125 -3.81 55.94 33.05
CA LYS A 125 -5.24 56.12 32.78
C LYS A 125 -6.07 54.94 33.31
N ILE A 126 -5.62 53.70 33.07
CA ILE A 126 -6.26 52.50 33.62
C ILE A 126 -6.23 52.54 35.16
N TRP A 127 -5.12 52.95 35.76
CA TRP A 127 -4.97 53.07 37.21
C TRP A 127 -5.89 54.15 37.81
N ARG A 128 -6.00 55.32 37.18
CA ARG A 128 -6.95 56.38 37.57
C ARG A 128 -8.41 55.94 37.40
N GLN A 129 -8.73 55.25 36.30
CA GLN A 129 -10.08 54.77 36.02
C GLN A 129 -10.49 53.60 36.94
N SER A 130 -9.55 52.78 37.41
CA SER A 130 -9.81 51.75 38.42
C SER A 130 -10.01 52.32 39.83
N GLY A 131 -9.50 53.52 40.12
CA GLY A 131 -9.66 54.20 41.41
C GLY A 131 -10.95 54.99 41.57
N GLN A 132 -11.74 55.17 40.50
CA GLN A 132 -12.95 56.00 40.52
C GLN A 132 -14.16 55.19 41.01
N GLN A 133 -14.43 55.25 42.32
CA GLN A 133 -15.51 54.46 42.94
C GLN A 133 -16.91 55.10 42.85
N THR A 134 -17.02 56.38 42.48
CA THR A 134 -18.30 57.09 42.40
C THR A 134 -18.79 57.20 40.95
N PRO A 135 -20.02 56.74 40.64
CA PRO A 135 -20.58 56.85 39.30
C PRO A 135 -20.72 58.31 38.85
N PRO A 136 -20.34 58.66 37.61
CA PRO A 136 -20.46 60.02 37.11
C PRO A 136 -21.90 60.58 37.19
N LYS A 137 -22.04 61.88 37.51
CA LYS A 137 -23.33 62.60 37.43
C LYS A 137 -23.95 62.57 36.02
N LEU A 138 -23.12 62.34 35.00
CA LEU A 138 -23.52 62.12 33.60
C LEU A 138 -24.35 60.84 33.41
N LEU A 139 -24.11 59.81 34.22
CA LEU A 139 -24.86 58.54 34.17
C LEU A 139 -26.04 58.51 35.15
N GLY A 140 -26.25 59.55 35.97
CA GLY A 140 -27.33 59.61 36.97
C GLY A 140 -26.90 59.26 38.39
N GLY A 141 -25.59 59.25 38.69
CA GLY A 141 -25.11 58.95 40.05
C GLY A 141 -25.26 57.46 40.41
N LYS A 142 -25.40 57.14 41.71
CA LYS A 142 -25.37 55.76 42.22
C LYS A 142 -26.47 54.84 41.66
N SER A 143 -27.57 55.41 41.20
CA SER A 143 -28.74 54.72 40.64
C SER A 143 -28.69 54.54 39.12
N PHE A 144 -27.75 55.18 38.42
CA PHE A 144 -27.66 55.18 36.95
C PHE A 144 -28.94 55.67 36.23
N ASP A 145 -29.71 56.58 36.83
CA ASP A 145 -31.03 57.00 36.32
C ASP A 145 -31.00 57.55 34.88
N LYS A 146 -29.94 58.28 34.50
CA LYS A 146 -29.79 58.82 33.14
C LYS A 146 -29.49 57.73 32.10
N LEU A 147 -28.88 56.62 32.51
CA LEU A 147 -28.68 55.46 31.65
C LEU A 147 -30.02 54.76 31.35
N ILE A 148 -30.85 54.62 32.39
CA ILE A 148 -32.20 54.07 32.26
C ILE A 148 -33.06 54.96 31.36
N GLU A 149 -32.98 56.29 31.53
CA GLU A 149 -33.68 57.24 30.68
C GLU A 149 -33.20 57.19 29.22
N ALA A 150 -31.89 57.06 29.00
CA ALA A 150 -31.32 56.90 27.66
C ALA A 150 -31.79 55.61 26.97
N TYR A 151 -31.86 54.51 27.71
CA TYR A 151 -32.46 53.27 27.20
C TYR A 151 -33.93 53.48 26.81
N GLY A 152 -34.73 54.17 27.64
CA GLY A 152 -36.13 54.45 27.33
C GLY A 152 -36.34 55.27 26.04
N LYS A 153 -35.35 56.07 25.63
CA LYS A 153 -35.41 56.92 24.43
C LYS A 153 -34.90 56.25 23.15
N GLY A 154 -34.03 55.24 23.24
CA GLY A 154 -33.35 54.68 22.07
C GLY A 154 -32.78 53.28 22.24
N GLY A 155 -33.30 52.50 23.20
CA GLY A 155 -32.93 51.11 23.44
C GLY A 155 -31.48 50.92 23.93
N LEU A 156 -30.98 49.68 23.78
CA LEU A 156 -29.62 49.32 24.18
C LEU A 156 -28.56 50.20 23.50
N ASP A 157 -28.71 50.53 22.22
CA ASP A 157 -27.74 51.34 21.47
C ASP A 157 -27.55 52.74 22.06
N ALA A 158 -28.62 53.38 22.53
CA ALA A 158 -28.54 54.67 23.20
C ALA A 158 -27.84 54.57 24.56
N ALA A 159 -28.09 53.49 25.30
CA ALA A 159 -27.41 53.20 26.56
C ALA A 159 -25.91 52.89 26.34
N GLU A 160 -25.55 52.13 25.31
CA GLU A 160 -24.17 51.81 24.96
C GLU A 160 -23.39 53.08 24.54
N LYS A 161 -24.01 53.95 23.72
CA LYS A 161 -23.41 55.24 23.34
C LYS A 161 -23.14 56.14 24.55
N LEU A 162 -24.06 56.18 25.51
CA LEU A 162 -23.90 56.96 26.73
C LEU A 162 -22.76 56.39 27.62
N LEU A 163 -22.67 55.06 27.74
CA LEU A 163 -21.60 54.40 28.51
C LEU A 163 -20.23 54.58 27.87
N ALA A 164 -20.15 54.53 26.53
CA ALA A 164 -18.92 54.80 25.78
C ALA A 164 -18.48 56.27 25.94
N GLY A 165 -19.41 57.21 25.91
CA GLY A 165 -19.15 58.64 26.11
C GLY A 165 -18.71 59.01 27.54
N ALA A 166 -19.09 58.22 28.55
CA ALA A 166 -18.82 58.51 29.96
C ALA A 166 -17.38 58.18 30.44
N SER A 167 -16.54 57.56 29.60
CA SER A 167 -15.12 57.24 29.90
C SER A 167 -14.88 56.52 31.25
N ILE A 168 -15.81 55.65 31.65
CA ILE A 168 -15.78 54.89 32.92
C ILE A 168 -15.01 53.56 32.79
N GLY A 169 -14.47 53.06 33.91
CA GLY A 169 -13.74 51.79 33.97
C GLY A 169 -14.63 50.55 33.81
N PRO A 170 -14.06 49.38 33.46
CA PRO A 170 -14.82 48.15 33.15
C PRO A 170 -15.75 47.67 34.27
N VAL A 171 -15.32 47.73 35.54
CA VAL A 171 -16.15 47.34 36.69
C VAL A 171 -17.38 48.25 36.82
N MET A 172 -17.21 49.54 36.58
CA MET A 172 -18.30 50.52 36.62
C MET A 172 -19.27 50.32 35.44
N GLN A 173 -18.76 49.95 34.26
CA GLN A 173 -19.58 49.59 33.11
C GLN A 173 -20.41 48.32 33.40
N ALA A 174 -19.79 47.28 33.97
CA ALA A 174 -20.51 46.07 34.37
C ALA A 174 -21.58 46.34 35.44
N ASN A 175 -21.31 47.23 36.40
CA ASN A 175 -22.33 47.70 37.36
C ASN A 175 -23.49 48.42 36.68
N ALA A 176 -23.20 49.30 35.73
CA ALA A 176 -24.21 50.04 34.98
C ALA A 176 -25.14 49.10 34.19
N TYR A 177 -24.57 48.11 33.49
CA TYR A 177 -25.36 47.08 32.79
C TYR A 177 -26.16 46.18 33.74
N THR A 178 -25.65 45.87 34.94
CA THR A 178 -26.43 45.14 35.95
C THR A 178 -27.58 45.95 36.52
N VAL A 179 -27.43 47.26 36.70
CA VAL A 179 -28.55 48.12 37.10
C VAL A 179 -29.58 48.21 35.97
N LEU A 180 -29.13 48.36 34.73
CA LEU A 180 -30.00 48.37 33.55
C LEU A 180 -30.78 47.05 33.42
N ALA A 181 -30.10 45.91 33.46
CA ALA A 181 -30.75 44.60 33.40
C ALA A 181 -31.72 44.35 34.57
N ARG A 182 -31.47 44.93 35.76
CA ARG A 182 -32.40 44.86 36.90
C ARG A 182 -33.68 45.64 36.67
N ASN A 183 -33.57 46.81 36.05
CA ASN A 183 -34.73 47.62 35.71
C ASN A 183 -35.57 46.98 34.60
N LEU A 184 -34.93 46.27 33.66
CA LEU A 184 -35.60 45.63 32.52
C LEU A 184 -36.25 44.28 32.82
N MET A 185 -35.99 43.66 33.97
CA MET A 185 -36.46 42.29 34.27
C MET A 185 -37.96 42.07 34.09
N ASN A 186 -38.76 43.08 34.46
CA ASN A 186 -40.22 42.97 34.46
C ASN A 186 -40.85 43.54 33.18
N SER A 187 -40.13 44.39 32.44
CA SER A 187 -40.63 45.08 31.26
C SER A 187 -40.13 44.47 29.95
N ASP A 188 -38.87 44.03 29.90
CA ASP A 188 -38.20 43.51 28.71
C ASP A 188 -37.13 42.47 29.08
N ARG A 189 -37.58 41.21 29.17
CA ARG A 189 -36.75 40.07 29.58
C ARG A 189 -35.60 39.79 28.60
N THR A 190 -35.81 40.00 27.30
CA THR A 190 -34.81 39.79 26.26
C THR A 190 -33.65 40.76 26.42
N ASN A 191 -33.95 42.06 26.53
CA ASN A 191 -32.90 43.06 26.71
C ASN A 191 -32.31 43.05 28.13
N ALA A 192 -33.05 42.58 29.13
CA ALA A 192 -32.50 42.28 30.46
C ALA A 192 -31.42 41.17 30.39
N ALA A 193 -31.68 40.09 29.64
CA ALA A 193 -30.70 39.02 29.44
C ALA A 193 -29.48 39.49 28.63
N MET A 194 -29.68 40.35 27.61
CA MET A 194 -28.57 40.94 26.85
C MET A 194 -27.71 41.87 27.72
N ALA A 195 -28.32 42.75 28.51
CA ALA A 195 -27.59 43.62 29.42
C ALA A 195 -26.87 42.81 30.53
N ALA A 196 -27.47 41.74 31.05
CA ALA A 196 -26.80 40.81 31.96
C ALA A 196 -25.60 40.12 31.30
N ARG A 197 -25.71 39.75 30.01
CA ARG A 197 -24.61 39.15 29.24
C ARG A 197 -23.46 40.14 29.05
N ARG A 198 -23.75 41.39 28.69
CA ARG A 198 -22.75 42.47 28.60
C ARG A 198 -22.05 42.72 29.93
N ALA A 199 -22.79 42.73 31.04
CA ALA A 199 -22.22 42.88 32.37
C ALA A 199 -21.21 41.76 32.70
N TYR A 200 -21.55 40.51 32.37
CA TYR A 200 -20.68 39.35 32.61
C TYR A 200 -19.45 39.32 31.68
N GLU A 201 -19.60 39.68 30.41
CA GLU A 201 -18.48 39.72 29.45
C GLU A 201 -17.41 40.75 29.84
N ILE A 202 -17.83 41.88 30.42
CA ILE A 202 -16.95 42.97 30.86
C ILE A 202 -16.27 42.65 32.20
N ASP A 203 -16.98 42.00 33.13
CA ASP A 203 -16.50 41.62 34.46
C ASP A 203 -16.95 40.20 34.81
N PRO A 204 -16.21 39.16 34.39
CA PRO A 204 -16.63 37.77 34.55
C PRO A 204 -16.49 37.33 36.01
N LYS A 205 -17.51 37.60 36.82
CA LYS A 205 -17.60 37.21 38.23
C LYS A 205 -18.66 36.12 38.44
N PRO A 206 -18.46 35.18 39.38
CA PRO A 206 -19.42 34.11 39.67
C PRO A 206 -20.85 34.60 39.92
N TYR A 207 -21.02 35.67 40.71
CA TYR A 207 -22.35 36.21 40.98
C TYR A 207 -23.05 36.79 39.74
N ARG A 208 -22.31 37.33 38.77
CA ARG A 208 -22.87 37.83 37.50
C ARG A 208 -23.19 36.70 36.54
N LEU A 209 -22.40 35.62 36.54
CA LEU A 209 -22.70 34.40 35.78
C LEU A 209 -24.00 33.76 36.27
N LYS A 210 -24.15 33.64 37.61
CA LYS A 210 -25.39 33.16 38.26
C LYS A 210 -26.58 34.00 37.82
N TRP A 211 -26.42 35.32 37.84
CA TRP A 211 -27.48 36.26 37.48
C TRP A 211 -27.83 36.22 35.99
N LEU A 212 -26.84 36.09 35.11
CA LEU A 212 -27.05 35.87 33.68
C LEU A 212 -27.82 34.57 33.42
N ALA A 213 -27.48 33.49 34.11
CA ALA A 213 -28.16 32.21 33.95
C ALA A 213 -29.67 32.32 34.24
N PHE A 214 -30.07 33.00 35.32
CA PHE A 214 -31.48 33.24 35.61
C PHE A 214 -32.18 34.12 34.56
N ARG A 215 -31.49 35.09 33.97
CA ARG A 215 -32.07 35.91 32.88
C ARG A 215 -32.18 35.13 31.57
N LEU A 216 -31.28 34.20 31.29
CA LEU A 216 -31.37 33.30 30.15
C LEU A 216 -32.52 32.30 30.31
N HIS A 217 -32.73 31.81 31.53
CA HIS A 217 -33.89 30.97 31.85
C HIS A 217 -35.21 31.71 31.59
N GLU A 218 -35.34 32.96 32.03
CA GLU A 218 -36.55 33.78 31.83
C GLU A 218 -36.92 34.07 30.37
N ILE A 219 -35.98 33.92 29.43
CA ILE A 219 -36.20 34.08 27.98
C ILE A 219 -36.28 32.73 27.24
N GLY A 220 -36.40 31.61 27.97
CA GLY A 220 -36.55 30.27 27.39
C GLY A 220 -35.23 29.61 26.95
N LYS A 221 -34.06 30.20 27.23
CA LYS A 221 -32.75 29.59 26.94
C LYS A 221 -32.31 28.66 28.08
N VAL A 222 -33.13 27.65 28.34
CA VAL A 222 -33.03 26.80 29.55
C VAL A 222 -31.75 25.94 29.55
N ILE A 223 -31.34 25.42 28.39
CA ILE A 223 -30.12 24.59 28.24
C ILE A 223 -28.85 25.42 28.52
N GLU A 224 -28.77 26.64 27.97
CA GLU A 224 -27.63 27.55 28.22
C GLU A 224 -27.60 27.99 29.70
N ALA A 225 -28.77 28.26 30.29
CA ALA A 225 -28.90 28.63 31.69
C ALA A 225 -28.44 27.53 32.65
N GLU A 226 -28.86 26.27 32.43
CA GLU A 226 -28.43 25.13 33.25
C GLU A 226 -26.92 24.92 33.16
N ALA A 227 -26.36 24.95 31.95
CA ALA A 227 -24.91 24.81 31.75
C ALA A 227 -24.14 25.88 32.54
N MET A 228 -24.57 27.15 32.49
CA MET A 228 -23.93 28.23 33.25
C MET A 228 -24.04 28.06 34.77
N LEU A 229 -25.17 27.55 35.29
CA LEU A 229 -25.35 27.27 36.71
C LEU A 229 -24.44 26.13 37.19
N LYS A 230 -24.23 25.11 36.35
CA LYS A 230 -23.37 23.94 36.68
C LYS A 230 -21.88 24.25 36.71
N ILE A 231 -21.46 25.34 36.06
CA ILE A 231 -20.05 25.76 35.98
C ILE A 231 -19.68 26.73 37.12
N LEU A 232 -20.65 27.22 37.89
CA LEU A 232 -20.39 28.11 39.01
C LEU A 232 -19.46 27.44 40.04
N PRO A 233 -18.50 28.19 40.62
CA PRO A 233 -17.70 27.73 41.74
C PRO A 233 -18.58 27.21 42.89
N PRO A 234 -18.19 26.12 43.57
CA PRO A 234 -19.01 25.46 44.59
C PRO A 234 -19.26 26.34 45.84
N ASP A 235 -18.46 27.39 46.04
CA ASP A 235 -18.58 28.40 47.09
C ASP A 235 -19.51 29.56 46.73
N THR A 236 -20.14 29.55 45.54
CA THR A 236 -21.09 30.59 45.13
C THR A 236 -22.34 30.53 46.00
N PRO A 237 -22.70 31.61 46.74
CA PRO A 237 -23.85 31.57 47.63
C PRO A 237 -25.17 31.58 46.85
N PHE A 238 -26.13 30.76 47.28
CA PHE A 238 -27.51 30.75 46.79
C PHE A 238 -28.47 31.04 47.95
N SER A 239 -29.49 31.88 47.73
CA SER A 239 -30.64 31.94 48.64
C SER A 239 -31.54 30.70 48.45
N GLU A 240 -32.44 30.44 49.40
CA GLU A 240 -33.43 29.35 49.27
C GLU A 240 -34.34 29.51 48.04
N SER A 241 -34.63 30.75 47.62
CA SER A 241 -35.38 31.00 46.39
C SER A 241 -34.54 30.76 45.14
N GLU A 242 -33.28 31.18 45.12
CA GLU A 242 -32.35 30.95 44.00
C GLU A 242 -32.02 29.47 43.83
N ALA A 243 -31.87 28.71 44.91
CA ALA A 243 -31.62 27.28 44.87
C ALA A 243 -32.82 26.51 44.28
N ARG A 244 -34.05 26.90 44.66
CA ARG A 244 -35.28 26.36 44.05
C ARG A 244 -35.36 26.69 42.56
N GLN A 245 -35.05 27.94 42.19
CA GLN A 245 -35.03 28.35 40.79
C GLN A 245 -33.97 27.59 39.99
N ALA A 246 -32.76 27.38 40.52
CA ALA A 246 -31.70 26.62 39.86
C ALA A 246 -32.10 25.14 39.65
N ASN A 247 -32.76 24.52 40.63
CA ASN A 247 -33.29 23.17 40.48
C ASN A 247 -34.38 23.11 39.40
N GLN A 248 -35.28 24.11 39.36
CA GLN A 248 -36.30 24.23 38.32
C GLN A 248 -35.68 24.33 36.92
N VAL A 249 -34.65 25.17 36.73
CA VAL A 249 -33.91 25.26 35.45
C VAL A 249 -33.34 23.90 35.05
N GLY A 250 -32.82 23.12 36.01
CA GLY A 250 -32.29 21.78 35.74
C GLY A 250 -33.34 20.77 35.27
N HIS A 251 -34.55 20.83 35.81
CA HIS A 251 -35.66 19.98 35.35
C HIS A 251 -36.11 20.40 33.95
N GLU A 252 -36.37 21.68 33.73
CA GLU A 252 -36.83 22.20 32.44
C GLU A 252 -35.78 22.00 31.32
N ALA A 253 -34.48 22.08 31.65
CA ALA A 253 -33.40 21.83 30.68
C ALA A 253 -33.35 20.36 30.25
N ARG A 254 -33.66 19.43 31.15
CA ARG A 254 -33.71 17.99 30.83
C ARG A 254 -34.84 17.70 29.84
N ASP A 255 -36.02 18.26 30.09
CA ASP A 255 -37.18 18.06 29.23
C ASP A 255 -36.99 18.75 27.86
N ALA A 256 -36.40 19.95 27.85
CA ALA A 256 -36.07 20.67 26.62
C ALA A 256 -35.08 19.89 25.73
N ARG A 257 -34.04 19.29 26.31
CA ARG A 257 -33.08 18.45 25.56
C ARG A 257 -33.74 17.22 24.97
N ARG A 258 -34.59 16.53 25.72
CA ARG A 258 -35.32 15.35 25.23
C ARG A 258 -36.22 15.72 24.05
N SER A 259 -36.97 16.82 24.17
CA SER A 259 -37.83 17.30 23.08
C SER A 259 -37.03 17.76 21.85
N GLU A 260 -35.88 18.43 22.04
CA GLU A 260 -35.00 18.84 20.94
C GLU A 260 -34.36 17.62 20.24
N THR A 261 -33.98 16.58 20.97
CA THR A 261 -33.48 15.31 20.38
C THR A 261 -34.56 14.53 19.64
N GLU A 262 -35.81 14.59 20.12
CA GLU A 262 -36.95 13.98 19.43
C GLU A 262 -37.27 14.72 18.12
N GLN A 263 -37.22 16.06 18.11
CA GLN A 263 -37.53 16.88 16.92
C GLN A 263 -36.38 16.96 15.90
N SER A 264 -35.12 16.96 16.34
CA SER A 264 -33.95 17.11 15.47
C SER A 264 -33.48 15.81 14.82
N SER A 265 -34.07 14.67 15.19
CA SER A 265 -33.66 13.38 14.66
C SER A 265 -34.49 12.99 13.43
N ASP A 266 -33.91 13.20 12.24
CA ASP A 266 -34.19 12.47 10.97
C ASP A 266 -34.06 10.92 11.13
N PHE A 267 -33.85 10.44 12.35
CA PHE A 267 -33.59 9.06 12.71
C PHE A 267 -34.80 8.16 12.48
N VAL A 268 -36.03 8.64 12.69
CA VAL A 268 -37.23 7.85 12.42
C VAL A 268 -37.37 7.56 10.91
N GLU A 269 -37.11 8.55 10.06
CA GLU A 269 -37.12 8.38 8.60
C GLU A 269 -35.92 7.56 8.11
N ARG A 270 -34.72 7.78 8.66
CA ARG A 270 -33.53 6.96 8.35
C ARG A 270 -33.70 5.51 8.78
N ARG A 271 -34.31 5.25 9.94
CA ARG A 271 -34.60 3.89 10.42
C ARG A 271 -35.66 3.22 9.55
N ALA A 272 -36.71 3.92 9.16
CA ALA A 272 -37.70 3.40 8.20
C ALA A 272 -37.07 3.06 6.84
N ARG A 273 -36.10 3.85 6.39
CA ARG A 273 -35.32 3.59 5.17
C ARG A 273 -34.42 2.35 5.33
N ILE A 274 -33.72 2.23 6.45
CA ILE A 274 -32.87 1.09 6.78
C ILE A 274 -33.68 -0.19 6.93
N GLU A 275 -34.85 -0.15 7.59
CA GLU A 275 -35.77 -1.29 7.72
C GLU A 275 -36.27 -1.77 6.35
N LYS A 276 -36.59 -0.84 5.43
CA LYS A 276 -36.93 -1.18 4.02
C LYS A 276 -35.74 -1.79 3.27
N GLN A 277 -34.53 -1.31 3.51
CA GLN A 277 -33.32 -1.88 2.90
C GLN A 277 -33.03 -3.28 3.43
N LEU A 278 -33.15 -3.51 4.74
CA LEU A 278 -32.97 -4.82 5.38
C LEU A 278 -33.97 -5.86 4.87
N THR A 279 -35.25 -5.48 4.75
CA THR A 279 -36.26 -6.37 4.15
C THR A 279 -35.99 -6.65 2.69
N SER A 280 -35.57 -5.65 1.90
CA SER A 280 -35.16 -5.88 0.52
C SER A 280 -33.93 -6.78 0.41
N LEU A 281 -32.95 -6.66 1.30
CA LEU A 281 -31.73 -7.47 1.31
C LEU A 281 -32.04 -8.92 1.70
N SER A 282 -32.90 -9.13 2.71
CA SER A 282 -33.36 -10.46 3.11
C SER A 282 -34.03 -11.19 1.95
N ARG A 283 -34.90 -10.50 1.20
CA ARG A 283 -35.54 -11.07 0.00
C ARG A 283 -34.53 -11.43 -1.10
N LYS A 284 -33.52 -10.58 -1.34
CA LYS A 284 -32.45 -10.86 -2.31
C LYS A 284 -31.58 -12.06 -1.88
N LEU A 285 -31.34 -12.23 -0.58
CA LEU A 285 -30.64 -13.38 -0.02
C LEU A 285 -31.42 -14.69 -0.27
N ASP A 286 -32.73 -14.69 -0.06
CA ASP A 286 -33.59 -15.84 -0.34
C ASP A 286 -33.61 -16.19 -1.84
N GLU A 287 -33.65 -15.18 -2.71
CA GLU A 287 -33.58 -15.36 -4.17
C GLU A 287 -32.22 -15.92 -4.62
N GLN A 288 -31.12 -15.41 -4.05
CA GLN A 288 -29.77 -15.92 -4.29
C GLN A 288 -29.61 -17.37 -3.82
N ALA A 289 -30.16 -17.73 -2.65
CA ALA A 289 -30.13 -19.09 -2.13
C ALA A 289 -30.88 -20.07 -3.06
N LYS A 290 -32.05 -19.65 -3.60
CA LYS A 290 -32.79 -20.45 -4.60
C LYS A 290 -31.99 -20.63 -5.89
N LEU A 291 -31.36 -19.56 -6.40
CA LEU A 291 -30.56 -19.63 -7.62
C LEU A 291 -29.31 -20.52 -7.44
N ALA A 292 -28.66 -20.44 -6.28
CA ALA A 292 -27.53 -21.31 -5.93
C ALA A 292 -27.94 -22.79 -5.89
N ALA A 293 -29.13 -23.11 -5.37
CA ALA A 293 -29.66 -24.47 -5.36
C ALA A 293 -29.93 -25.00 -6.78
N VAL A 294 -30.43 -24.15 -7.70
CA VAL A 294 -30.63 -24.53 -9.11
C VAL A 294 -29.29 -24.79 -9.81
N ARG A 295 -28.33 -23.86 -9.68
CA ARG A 295 -26.98 -24.01 -10.25
C ARG A 295 -26.25 -25.23 -9.71
N GLY A 296 -26.43 -25.56 -8.43
CA GLY A 296 -25.90 -26.79 -7.82
C GLY A 296 -26.39 -28.06 -8.52
N ARG A 297 -27.66 -28.10 -8.94
CA ARG A 297 -28.22 -29.23 -9.71
C ARG A 297 -27.64 -29.29 -11.12
N GLU A 298 -27.48 -28.15 -11.80
CA GLU A 298 -26.88 -28.08 -13.14
C GLU A 298 -25.42 -28.57 -13.13
N VAL A 299 -24.64 -28.16 -12.13
CA VAL A 299 -23.25 -28.62 -11.96
C VAL A 299 -23.19 -30.12 -11.76
N GLU A 300 -24.11 -30.71 -11.03
CA GLU A 300 -24.15 -32.17 -10.81
C GLU A 300 -24.48 -32.93 -12.11
N VAL A 301 -25.42 -32.42 -12.91
CA VAL A 301 -25.72 -32.96 -14.25
C VAL A 301 -24.51 -32.87 -15.16
N LEU A 302 -23.80 -31.73 -15.16
CA LEU A 302 -22.59 -31.55 -15.97
C LEU A 302 -21.44 -32.47 -15.54
N LYS A 303 -21.28 -32.73 -14.24
CA LYS A 303 -20.31 -33.72 -13.73
C LYS A 303 -20.62 -35.13 -14.24
N GLN A 304 -21.88 -35.54 -14.23
CA GLN A 304 -22.30 -36.84 -14.75
C GLN A 304 -22.06 -36.93 -16.26
N ALA A 305 -22.39 -35.89 -17.03
CA ALA A 305 -22.12 -35.83 -18.46
C ALA A 305 -20.61 -35.90 -18.77
N LYS A 306 -19.77 -35.19 -18.01
CA LYS A 306 -18.30 -35.26 -18.16
C LYS A 306 -17.77 -36.65 -17.87
N ALA A 307 -18.25 -37.32 -16.81
CA ALA A 307 -17.84 -38.68 -16.49
C ALA A 307 -18.22 -39.69 -17.59
N GLN A 308 -19.36 -39.49 -18.25
CA GLN A 308 -19.79 -40.29 -19.40
C GLN A 308 -18.87 -40.08 -20.61
N LEU A 309 -18.54 -38.82 -20.93
CA LEU A 309 -17.64 -38.49 -22.03
C LEU A 309 -16.23 -39.08 -21.85
N GLU A 310 -15.68 -39.07 -20.63
CA GLU A 310 -14.37 -39.69 -20.34
C GLU A 310 -14.41 -41.23 -20.51
N ARG A 311 -15.53 -41.89 -20.17
CA ARG A 311 -15.72 -43.33 -20.46
C ARG A 311 -15.79 -43.61 -21.96
N GLU A 312 -16.47 -42.77 -22.73
CA GLU A 312 -16.54 -42.92 -24.18
C GLU A 312 -15.19 -42.68 -24.86
N LYS A 313 -14.43 -41.69 -24.39
CA LYS A 313 -13.07 -41.39 -24.85
C LYS A 313 -12.12 -42.55 -24.62
N THR A 314 -12.14 -43.15 -23.42
CA THR A 314 -11.30 -44.31 -23.10
C THR A 314 -11.69 -45.55 -23.93
N ALA A 315 -12.98 -45.78 -24.15
CA ALA A 315 -13.45 -46.85 -25.03
C ALA A 315 -13.01 -46.65 -26.50
N LEU A 316 -13.06 -45.42 -27.01
CA LEU A 316 -12.59 -45.08 -28.36
C LEU A 316 -11.08 -45.25 -28.51
N SER A 317 -10.29 -44.86 -27.51
CA SER A 317 -8.84 -45.09 -27.48
C SER A 317 -8.52 -46.59 -27.58
N GLY A 318 -9.21 -47.43 -26.81
CA GLY A 318 -9.01 -48.89 -26.87
C GLY A 318 -9.31 -49.49 -28.24
N LYS A 319 -10.38 -49.04 -28.91
CA LYS A 319 -10.70 -49.45 -30.29
C LYS A 319 -9.63 -49.01 -31.29
N HIS A 320 -9.07 -47.82 -31.13
CA HIS A 320 -7.99 -47.34 -31.98
C HIS A 320 -6.73 -48.20 -31.84
N ASP A 321 -6.34 -48.54 -30.61
CA ASP A 321 -5.19 -49.41 -30.35
C ASP A 321 -5.37 -50.81 -30.99
N GLU A 322 -6.57 -51.36 -30.92
CA GLU A 322 -6.93 -52.64 -31.54
C GLU A 322 -6.85 -52.58 -33.07
N GLN A 323 -7.38 -51.52 -33.69
CA GLN A 323 -7.23 -51.30 -35.14
C GLN A 323 -5.77 -51.13 -35.56
N THR A 324 -4.95 -50.50 -34.72
CA THR A 324 -3.53 -50.30 -35.01
C THR A 324 -2.77 -51.63 -34.98
N LYS A 325 -3.10 -52.53 -34.05
CA LYS A 325 -2.56 -53.90 -34.01
C LYS A 325 -2.97 -54.72 -35.24
N LEU A 326 -4.25 -54.69 -35.61
CA LEU A 326 -4.78 -55.35 -36.81
C LEU A 326 -4.11 -54.83 -38.10
N ALA A 327 -3.86 -53.52 -38.19
CA ALA A 327 -3.14 -52.94 -39.33
C ALA A 327 -1.68 -53.42 -39.39
N ALA A 328 -1.00 -53.53 -38.25
CA ALA A 328 0.36 -54.05 -38.17
C ALA A 328 0.45 -55.54 -38.56
N GLU A 329 -0.52 -56.36 -38.15
CA GLU A 329 -0.60 -57.77 -38.54
C GLU A 329 -0.84 -57.93 -40.05
N ARG A 330 -1.80 -57.19 -40.62
CA ARG A 330 -2.02 -57.17 -42.08
C ARG A 330 -0.79 -56.69 -42.85
N GLY A 331 -0.04 -55.73 -42.30
CA GLY A 331 1.24 -55.29 -42.89
C GLY A 331 2.26 -56.43 -42.98
N ARG A 332 2.39 -57.25 -41.92
CA ARG A 332 3.26 -58.43 -41.92
C ARG A 332 2.80 -59.48 -42.94
N GLU A 333 1.50 -59.72 -43.05
CA GLU A 333 0.96 -60.65 -44.06
C GLU A 333 1.28 -60.19 -45.49
N VAL A 334 1.12 -58.89 -45.77
CA VAL A 334 1.45 -58.30 -47.08
C VAL A 334 2.94 -58.47 -47.39
N ASP A 335 3.83 -58.29 -46.42
CA ASP A 335 5.27 -58.46 -46.65
C ASP A 335 5.66 -59.93 -46.88
N VAL A 336 5.01 -60.88 -46.21
CA VAL A 336 5.15 -62.32 -46.50
C VAL A 336 4.68 -62.62 -47.92
N LEU A 337 3.53 -62.09 -48.34
CA LEU A 337 3.00 -62.29 -49.69
C LEU A 337 3.93 -61.72 -50.77
N LYS A 338 4.57 -60.56 -50.53
CA LYS A 338 5.59 -60.02 -51.45
C LYS A 338 6.78 -60.96 -51.61
N LEU A 339 7.26 -61.55 -50.51
CA LEU A 339 8.38 -62.49 -50.54
C LEU A 339 8.03 -63.76 -51.33
N VAL A 340 6.82 -64.29 -51.12
CA VAL A 340 6.31 -65.45 -51.86
C VAL A 340 6.17 -65.13 -53.36
N ASN A 341 5.65 -63.95 -53.71
CA ASN A 341 5.51 -63.55 -55.10
C ASN A 341 6.87 -63.39 -55.81
N ALA A 342 7.86 -62.82 -55.11
CA ALA A 342 9.23 -62.73 -55.64
C ALA A 342 9.84 -64.13 -55.88
N ARG A 343 9.55 -65.10 -55.01
CA ARG A 343 10.00 -66.48 -55.19
C ARG A 343 9.33 -67.15 -56.39
N LEU A 344 8.01 -66.96 -56.55
CA LEU A 344 7.26 -67.49 -57.69
C LEU A 344 7.79 -66.96 -59.02
N GLU A 345 8.12 -65.68 -59.11
CA GLU A 345 8.72 -65.11 -60.33
C GLU A 345 10.12 -65.68 -60.62
N GLN A 346 10.93 -65.92 -59.58
CA GLN A 346 12.22 -66.60 -59.73
C GLN A 346 12.06 -68.04 -60.24
N ASP A 347 11.13 -68.80 -59.68
CA ASP A 347 10.86 -70.18 -60.08
C ASP A 347 10.29 -70.24 -61.52
N LYS A 348 9.44 -69.29 -61.90
CA LYS A 348 8.92 -69.14 -63.27
C LYS A 348 10.04 -68.87 -64.28
N ALA A 349 10.98 -67.98 -63.96
CA ALA A 349 12.14 -67.71 -64.80
C ALA A 349 13.04 -68.95 -64.95
N ALA A 350 13.26 -69.70 -63.87
CA ALA A 350 14.04 -70.94 -63.90
C ALA A 350 13.37 -72.03 -64.77
N LEU A 351 12.04 -72.15 -64.70
CA LEU A 351 11.28 -73.08 -65.54
C LEU A 351 11.33 -72.71 -67.02
N SER A 352 11.23 -71.42 -67.35
CA SER A 352 11.40 -70.93 -68.72
C SER A 352 12.78 -71.30 -69.29
N GLY A 353 13.85 -71.10 -68.50
CA GLY A 353 15.20 -71.46 -68.93
C GLY A 353 15.36 -72.96 -69.21
N LYS A 354 14.76 -73.83 -68.39
CA LYS A 354 14.75 -75.29 -68.61
C LYS A 354 13.97 -75.67 -69.88
N HIS A 355 12.87 -74.99 -70.17
CA HIS A 355 12.08 -75.23 -71.38
C HIS A 355 12.86 -74.86 -72.65
N ASP A 356 13.59 -73.75 -72.63
CA ASP A 356 14.45 -73.32 -73.75
C ASP A 356 15.59 -74.32 -74.00
N GLU A 357 16.17 -74.86 -72.93
CA GLU A 357 17.21 -75.89 -73.00
C GLU A 357 16.68 -77.20 -73.60
N GLN A 358 15.50 -77.67 -73.16
CA GLN A 358 14.82 -78.82 -73.75
C GLN A 358 14.50 -78.61 -75.24
N THR A 359 14.09 -77.40 -75.62
CA THR A 359 13.78 -77.05 -77.01
C THR A 359 15.03 -77.12 -77.89
N LYS A 360 16.18 -76.63 -77.41
CA LYS A 360 17.48 -76.76 -78.10
C LYS A 360 17.91 -78.21 -78.26
N LEU A 361 17.73 -79.02 -77.21
CA LEU A 361 18.07 -80.45 -77.23
C LEU A 361 17.19 -81.22 -78.22
N ALA A 362 15.90 -80.90 -78.30
CA ALA A 362 14.97 -81.47 -79.28
C ALA A 362 15.37 -81.11 -80.72
N ALA A 363 15.77 -79.86 -80.97
CA ALA A 363 16.26 -79.44 -82.28
C ALA A 363 17.58 -80.15 -82.68
N GLN A 364 18.47 -80.40 -81.72
CA GLN A 364 19.70 -81.18 -81.97
C GLN A 364 19.37 -82.63 -82.32
N ARG A 365 18.51 -83.31 -81.56
CA ARG A 365 18.06 -84.67 -81.86
C ARG A 365 17.35 -84.76 -83.21
N GLY A 366 16.57 -83.74 -83.59
CA GLY A 366 15.96 -83.66 -84.93
C GLY A 366 17.00 -83.70 -86.05
N ARG A 367 18.09 -82.94 -85.90
CA ARG A 367 19.21 -82.96 -86.86
C ARG A 367 19.91 -84.33 -86.92
N GLU A 368 20.11 -84.98 -85.78
CA GLU A 368 20.67 -86.35 -85.73
C GLU A 368 19.78 -87.36 -86.45
N VAL A 369 18.45 -87.27 -86.28
CA VAL A 369 17.48 -88.13 -86.98
C VAL A 369 17.54 -87.93 -88.49
N ASP A 370 17.68 -86.69 -88.97
CA ASP A 370 17.78 -86.43 -90.41
C ASP A 370 19.08 -86.95 -91.01
N VAL A 371 20.20 -86.87 -90.28
CA VAL A 371 21.47 -87.51 -90.68
C VAL A 371 21.32 -89.03 -90.76
N LEU A 372 20.66 -89.65 -89.77
CA LEU A 372 20.43 -91.10 -89.76
C LEU A 372 19.54 -91.57 -90.93
N LYS A 373 18.53 -90.78 -91.32
CA LYS A 373 17.72 -91.07 -92.52
C LYS A 373 18.56 -91.08 -93.79
N LEU A 374 19.49 -90.13 -93.91
CA LEU A 374 20.38 -90.01 -95.07
C LEU A 374 21.35 -91.20 -95.15
N VAL A 375 21.89 -91.64 -94.01
CA VAL A 375 22.72 -92.85 -93.91
C VAL A 375 21.93 -94.11 -94.25
N ASN A 376 20.68 -94.22 -93.79
CA ASN A 376 19.85 -95.39 -94.07
C ASN A 376 19.48 -95.50 -95.57
N ALA A 377 19.23 -94.37 -96.23
CA ALA A 377 19.03 -94.34 -97.68
C ALA A 377 20.29 -94.80 -98.45
N HIS A 378 21.48 -94.45 -97.95
CA HIS A 378 22.74 -94.88 -98.54
C HIS A 378 22.98 -96.38 -98.34
N LEU A 379 22.68 -96.92 -97.16
CA LEU A 379 22.77 -98.35 -96.88
C LEU A 379 21.84 -99.21 -97.74
N GLU A 380 20.63 -98.74 -98.06
CA GLU A 380 19.73 -99.45 -98.98
C GLU A 380 20.25 -99.42 -100.43
N GLN A 381 20.95 -98.36 -100.83
CA GLN A 381 21.63 -98.28 -102.12
C GLN A 381 22.81 -99.27 -102.20
N ASP A 382 23.58 -99.39 -101.12
CA ASP A 382 24.69 -100.36 -101.00
C ASP A 382 24.19 -101.80 -100.98
N LYS A 383 23.03 -102.06 -100.35
CA LYS A 383 22.39 -103.39 -100.32
C LYS A 383 21.97 -103.86 -101.72
N ALA A 384 21.47 -102.95 -102.56
CA ALA A 384 21.15 -103.23 -103.96
C ALA A 384 22.42 -103.48 -104.81
N ALA A 385 23.53 -102.78 -104.52
CA ALA A 385 24.81 -103.01 -105.19
C ALA A 385 25.49 -104.32 -104.76
N LEU A 386 25.26 -104.78 -103.52
CA LEU A 386 25.80 -106.04 -102.98
C LEU A 386 25.05 -107.28 -103.45
N SER A 387 23.74 -107.21 -103.76
CA SER A 387 23.02 -108.37 -104.33
C SER A 387 23.49 -108.70 -105.75
N GLY A 388 23.90 -107.70 -106.55
CA GLY A 388 24.46 -107.91 -107.89
C GLY A 388 25.87 -108.52 -107.90
N LYS A 389 26.64 -108.37 -106.81
CA LYS A 389 27.98 -108.97 -106.66
C LYS A 389 27.96 -110.40 -106.10
N HIS A 390 26.83 -110.83 -105.51
CA HIS A 390 26.68 -112.17 -104.91
C HIS A 390 26.42 -113.27 -105.96
N ASP A 391 25.90 -112.93 -107.15
CA ASP A 391 25.71 -113.86 -108.26
C ASP A 391 27.02 -114.15 -109.04
N GLU A 392 28.00 -113.24 -109.02
CA GLU A 392 29.33 -113.45 -109.61
C GLU A 392 30.32 -114.16 -108.67
N GLN A 393 30.17 -114.05 -107.35
CA GLN A 393 31.05 -114.71 -106.37
C GLN A 393 30.71 -116.18 -106.07
N THR A 394 29.61 -116.72 -106.60
CA THR A 394 29.23 -118.14 -106.41
C THR A 394 30.02 -119.10 -107.34
N LYS A 395 30.92 -118.61 -108.20
CA LYS A 395 31.73 -119.44 -109.12
C LYS A 395 33.25 -119.44 -108.89
N LEU A 396 33.79 -118.73 -107.87
CA LEU A 396 35.24 -118.50 -107.85
C LEU A 396 35.93 -118.44 -106.47
N ALA A 397 35.46 -119.20 -105.47
CA ALA A 397 36.20 -119.29 -104.20
C ALA A 397 36.10 -120.65 -103.49
N ALA A 398 36.03 -121.74 -104.27
CA ALA A 398 36.51 -123.04 -103.84
C ALA A 398 38.03 -123.11 -104.05
N GLN A 399 38.81 -122.38 -103.24
CA GLN A 399 40.26 -122.61 -103.07
C GLN A 399 40.85 -121.72 -101.96
N ARG A 400 41.41 -122.38 -100.93
CA ARG A 400 42.38 -121.89 -99.90
C ARG A 400 41.76 -121.18 -98.68
N GLY A 401 41.95 -121.57 -97.42
CA GLY A 401 42.83 -122.58 -96.80
C GLY A 401 44.12 -121.97 -96.24
N TYR A 402 44.25 -122.03 -94.90
CA TYR A 402 45.45 -121.85 -94.06
C TYR A 402 45.99 -120.43 -93.81
N GLU A 403 45.76 -119.93 -92.59
CA GLU A 403 46.77 -119.41 -91.65
C GLU A 403 46.03 -118.94 -90.37
N VAL A 404 45.93 -119.79 -89.33
CA VAL A 404 46.86 -119.86 -88.18
C VAL A 404 46.59 -118.69 -87.20
N GLU A 405 45.96 -118.87 -86.03
CA GLU A 405 46.42 -119.66 -84.87
C GLU A 405 47.80 -119.19 -84.36
N VAL A 406 47.94 -117.90 -84.01
CA VAL A 406 49.07 -117.41 -83.19
C VAL A 406 48.55 -116.35 -82.21
N LEU A 407 48.73 -116.65 -80.91
CA LEU A 407 48.63 -115.81 -79.70
C LEU A 407 47.21 -115.56 -79.16
N LYS A 408 46.64 -116.26 -78.18
CA LYS A 408 47.15 -116.97 -76.97
C LYS A 408 48.21 -116.20 -76.17
N HIS A 409 47.82 -115.92 -74.92
CA HIS A 409 48.60 -115.52 -73.73
C HIS A 409 48.79 -114.04 -73.43
N ALA A 410 48.13 -113.60 -72.34
CA ALA A 410 48.72 -112.90 -71.18
C ALA A 410 47.59 -112.32 -70.30
N ASN A 411 46.71 -113.19 -69.82
CA ASN A 411 46.48 -113.41 -68.39
C ASN A 411 47.44 -112.72 -67.38
N ALA A 412 46.78 -112.13 -66.37
CA ALA A 412 47.15 -112.09 -64.95
C ALA A 412 48.28 -111.16 -64.47
N GLN A 413 47.92 -110.20 -63.62
CA GLN A 413 48.07 -110.24 -62.15
C GLN A 413 47.86 -108.82 -61.61
N LEU A 414 46.85 -108.58 -60.75
CA LEU A 414 46.89 -108.76 -59.30
C LEU A 414 47.98 -107.94 -58.60
N ALA A 415 47.47 -107.02 -57.78
CA ALA A 415 47.79 -106.91 -56.36
C ALA A 415 48.77 -105.82 -55.92
N GLN A 416 48.49 -105.45 -54.67
CA GLN A 416 49.33 -104.74 -53.70
C GLN A 416 49.30 -103.21 -53.81
N GLU A 417 49.23 -102.42 -52.73
CA GLU A 417 49.22 -102.65 -51.28
C GLU A 417 48.98 -101.25 -50.66
N LYS A 418 48.09 -101.04 -49.68
CA LYS A 418 48.24 -101.30 -48.23
C LYS A 418 48.82 -100.11 -47.44
N ALA A 419 48.05 -99.77 -46.40
CA ALA A 419 48.43 -99.27 -45.07
C ALA A 419 49.02 -97.87 -44.87
N ALA A 420 48.15 -96.98 -44.37
CA ALA A 420 48.01 -96.64 -42.94
C ALA A 420 49.23 -96.31 -42.05
N LEU A 421 49.04 -95.20 -41.33
CA LEU A 421 49.39 -94.91 -39.92
C LEU A 421 50.83 -94.52 -39.54
N SER A 422 50.96 -93.30 -39.03
CA SER A 422 51.55 -92.91 -37.73
C SER A 422 51.38 -91.39 -37.60
N GLY A 423 51.22 -90.73 -36.46
CA GLY A 423 51.50 -91.10 -35.07
C GLY A 423 52.19 -89.91 -34.39
N LYS A 424 51.41 -89.15 -33.61
CA LYS A 424 51.72 -88.39 -32.38
C LYS A 424 53.15 -87.89 -32.08
N HIS A 425 53.22 -86.63 -31.63
CA HIS A 425 53.89 -86.17 -30.39
C HIS A 425 53.38 -84.73 -30.12
N ASP A 426 52.73 -84.37 -29.01
CA ASP A 426 53.04 -84.49 -27.58
C ASP A 426 54.35 -83.82 -27.13
N GLU A 427 54.16 -82.59 -26.62
CA GLU A 427 54.40 -82.20 -25.22
C GLU A 427 55.85 -82.00 -24.71
N GLN A 428 55.94 -81.11 -23.71
CA GLN A 428 57.04 -80.81 -22.78
C GLN A 428 58.07 -79.78 -23.28
N THR A 429 58.48 -78.76 -22.52
CA THR A 429 58.65 -78.63 -21.05
C THR A 429 58.73 -77.12 -20.75
N LYS A 430 57.94 -76.48 -19.88
CA LYS A 430 57.94 -76.43 -18.40
C LYS A 430 59.29 -76.15 -17.71
N LEU A 431 59.23 -75.16 -16.79
CA LEU A 431 60.05 -74.88 -15.59
C LEU A 431 61.37 -74.09 -15.80
N ALA A 432 61.78 -73.12 -14.95
CA ALA A 432 61.58 -73.01 -13.50
C ALA A 432 61.84 -71.58 -12.94
N ALA A 433 61.45 -71.41 -11.66
CA ALA A 433 61.87 -70.43 -10.64
C ALA A 433 61.11 -69.07 -10.59
N GLN A 434 60.58 -68.57 -9.46
CA GLN A 434 60.58 -69.03 -8.07
C GLN A 434 59.57 -68.18 -7.26
N ARG A 435 58.58 -68.85 -6.65
CA ARG A 435 57.99 -68.65 -5.30
C ARG A 435 57.72 -67.26 -4.70
N GLY A 436 56.55 -67.16 -4.06
CA GLY A 436 56.41 -66.44 -2.77
C GLY A 436 55.05 -65.81 -2.52
N TYR A 437 54.04 -66.64 -2.34
CA TYR A 437 52.68 -66.29 -1.91
C TYR A 437 52.64 -65.37 -0.67
N GLU A 438 51.75 -64.37 -0.72
CA GLU A 438 50.74 -63.96 0.28
C GLU A 438 51.11 -63.84 1.77
N VAL A 439 50.54 -62.99 2.61
CA VAL A 439 49.55 -61.90 2.63
C VAL A 439 49.56 -61.46 4.11
N GLU A 440 49.27 -60.18 4.38
CA GLU A 440 48.75 -59.66 5.66
C GLU A 440 49.33 -60.20 6.99
N VAL A 441 49.94 -59.31 7.77
CA VAL A 441 49.39 -58.82 9.04
C VAL A 441 50.48 -58.48 10.03
N LEU A 442 50.41 -57.21 10.43
CA LEU A 442 50.68 -56.68 11.77
C LEU A 442 51.77 -57.40 12.57
N LYS A 443 52.85 -56.69 12.82
CA LYS A 443 53.12 -56.09 14.13
C LYS A 443 54.56 -55.56 14.07
N HIS A 444 54.71 -54.25 14.20
CA HIS A 444 54.83 -53.63 15.50
C HIS A 444 56.23 -53.84 16.04
N ALA A 445 56.78 -52.76 16.58
CA ALA A 445 58.00 -52.76 17.34
C ALA A 445 59.23 -53.07 16.47
N ASN A 446 60.33 -52.39 16.61
CA ASN A 446 60.80 -51.69 17.77
C ASN A 446 61.72 -50.63 17.23
N ALA A 447 61.46 -49.42 17.67
CA ALA A 447 62.32 -48.83 18.67
C ALA A 447 63.49 -48.17 17.94
N GLN A 448 63.53 -46.85 17.93
CA GLN A 448 64.11 -46.16 19.08
C GLN A 448 65.38 -46.90 19.50
N LEU A 449 66.53 -46.31 19.17
CA LEU A 449 67.67 -46.19 20.08
C LEU A 449 68.95 -45.99 19.28
N ALA A 450 69.07 -44.78 18.75
CA ALA A 450 70.31 -44.05 18.72
C ALA A 450 69.87 -42.58 18.62
N GLN A 451 69.78 -41.77 19.66
CA GLN A 451 70.37 -41.72 21.01
C GLN A 451 69.38 -40.88 21.84
N GLU A 452 68.89 -41.19 23.05
CA GLU A 452 69.57 -41.68 24.26
C GLU A 452 71.02 -41.22 24.37
N LYS A 453 71.23 -40.03 24.93
CA LYS A 453 72.04 -39.91 26.16
C LYS A 453 71.89 -38.53 26.79
N ALA A 454 71.04 -38.46 27.79
CA ALA A 454 71.46 -38.32 29.18
C ALA A 454 70.19 -38.09 30.00
N ALA A 455 69.57 -39.16 30.50
CA ALA A 455 69.95 -39.76 31.79
C ALA A 455 69.60 -38.82 32.96
N LEU A 456 68.90 -39.27 33.99
CA LEU A 456 68.42 -40.60 34.31
C LEU A 456 67.54 -40.45 35.56
N SER A 457 66.53 -41.32 35.62
CA SER A 457 65.98 -42.00 36.80
C SER A 457 65.62 -41.16 38.02
N GLY A 458 64.38 -41.23 38.50
CA GLY A 458 63.76 -42.51 38.85
C GLY A 458 64.36 -42.96 40.18
N LYS A 459 63.59 -43.37 41.16
CA LYS A 459 62.34 -44.12 41.09
C LYS A 459 61.82 -44.20 42.52
N HIS A 460 60.49 -44.38 42.60
CA HIS A 460 59.80 -45.30 43.51
C HIS A 460 60.40 -45.52 44.91
N ASP A 461 59.63 -45.54 45.96
CA ASP A 461 58.23 -45.91 46.07
C ASP A 461 57.87 -45.60 47.52
N GLU A 462 56.60 -45.79 47.86
CA GLU A 462 56.21 -45.99 49.25
C GLU A 462 56.57 -44.84 50.19
N GLN A 463 55.81 -43.74 50.10
CA GLN A 463 55.22 -43.19 51.32
C GLN A 463 54.08 -42.21 51.03
N THR A 464 53.04 -42.71 50.37
CA THR A 464 51.69 -42.30 50.73
C THR A 464 51.40 -42.80 52.15
N LYS A 465 51.93 -42.12 53.18
CA LYS A 465 51.51 -42.06 54.61
C LYS A 465 52.64 -41.54 55.52
N LEU A 466 52.75 -40.21 55.70
CA LEU A 466 53.14 -39.51 56.96
C LEU A 466 53.33 -37.99 56.77
N ALA A 467 52.21 -37.30 56.56
CA ALA A 467 51.95 -36.13 57.39
C ALA A 467 52.26 -36.45 58.87
N ALA A 468 53.14 -35.70 59.55
CA ALA A 468 53.03 -35.41 60.99
C ALA A 468 54.06 -34.42 61.58
N GLU A 469 55.32 -34.36 61.12
CA GLU A 469 56.37 -33.65 61.91
C GLU A 469 56.88 -32.31 61.33
N ARG A 470 56.11 -31.76 60.38
CA ARG A 470 56.14 -30.35 59.97
C ARG A 470 55.55 -29.41 61.04
N GLY A 471 55.86 -29.61 62.33
CA GLY A 471 55.09 -28.97 63.39
C GLY A 471 55.88 -28.29 64.51
N ARG A 472 56.81 -28.99 65.18
CA ARG A 472 57.12 -28.61 66.57
C ARG A 472 58.52 -28.08 66.86
N GLU A 473 59.54 -28.36 66.06
CA GLU A 473 60.91 -27.92 66.41
C GLU A 473 61.42 -26.70 65.61
N VAL A 474 60.80 -26.36 64.48
CA VAL A 474 61.11 -25.14 63.70
C VAL A 474 60.57 -23.85 64.37
N GLU A 475 59.63 -23.95 65.31
CA GLU A 475 58.95 -22.80 65.91
C GLU A 475 59.77 -22.11 67.02
N VAL A 476 60.52 -22.89 67.81
CA VAL A 476 61.15 -22.36 69.03
C VAL A 476 62.44 -21.58 68.75
N LEU A 477 63.24 -21.99 67.75
CA LEU A 477 64.51 -21.31 67.44
C LEU A 477 64.34 -20.10 66.51
N LYS A 478 63.21 -19.98 65.81
CA LYS A 478 62.89 -18.84 64.94
C LYS A 478 62.49 -17.58 65.72
N GLN A 479 61.88 -17.75 66.90
CA GLN A 479 61.41 -16.63 67.73
C GLN A 479 62.54 -15.87 68.42
N ALA A 480 63.65 -16.54 68.79
CA ALA A 480 64.76 -15.90 69.49
C ALA A 480 65.66 -15.01 68.59
N LYS A 481 65.77 -15.30 67.27
CA LYS A 481 66.54 -14.47 66.32
C LYS A 481 65.76 -13.23 65.85
N ALA A 482 64.42 -13.29 65.86
CA ALA A 482 63.56 -12.22 65.36
C ALA A 482 63.56 -10.97 66.27
N GLN A 483 63.68 -11.12 67.58
CA GLN A 483 63.57 -9.99 68.52
C GLN A 483 64.82 -9.08 68.54
N LEU A 484 66.00 -9.60 68.19
CA LEU A 484 67.25 -8.83 68.23
C LEU A 484 67.52 -8.01 66.95
N GLU A 485 67.03 -8.45 65.80
CA GLU A 485 67.06 -7.68 64.54
C GLU A 485 66.04 -6.52 64.54
N GLN A 486 64.91 -6.70 65.21
CA GLN A 486 63.83 -5.71 65.22
C GLN A 486 64.21 -4.40 65.94
N GLN A 487 65.06 -4.46 66.95
CA GLN A 487 65.49 -3.26 67.69
C GLN A 487 66.56 -2.45 66.94
N LYS A 488 67.35 -3.07 66.05
CA LYS A 488 68.39 -2.38 65.26
C LYS A 488 67.83 -1.69 64.01
N ALA A 489 66.81 -2.28 63.38
CA ALA A 489 66.10 -1.67 62.25
C ALA A 489 65.29 -0.42 62.65
N ALA A 490 64.75 -0.37 63.88
CA ALA A 490 63.87 0.70 64.33
C ALA A 490 64.58 2.07 64.51
N LEU A 491 65.88 2.09 64.80
CA LEU A 491 66.66 3.33 64.98
C LEU A 491 67.21 3.88 63.65
N SER A 492 67.50 3.02 62.67
CA SER A 492 67.89 3.43 61.31
C SER A 492 66.72 4.04 60.53
N GLY A 493 65.51 3.47 60.65
CA GLY A 493 64.34 3.93 59.90
C GLY A 493 63.88 5.35 60.25
N LYS A 494 64.04 5.79 61.50
CA LYS A 494 63.62 7.12 61.93
C LYS A 494 64.47 8.26 61.36
N HIS A 495 65.76 8.03 61.08
CA HIS A 495 66.62 9.03 60.45
C HIS A 495 66.42 9.13 58.93
N ASP A 496 66.11 8.01 58.28
CA ASP A 496 65.80 7.98 56.84
C ASP A 496 64.45 8.61 56.51
N GLU A 497 63.46 8.48 57.40
CA GLU A 497 62.14 9.14 57.25
C GLU A 497 62.23 10.67 57.30
N GLN A 498 62.99 11.23 58.25
CA GLN A 498 63.15 12.69 58.34
C GLN A 498 63.88 13.27 57.13
N THR A 499 64.83 12.53 56.54
CA THR A 499 65.58 12.99 55.38
C THR A 499 64.74 12.89 54.09
N LYS A 500 63.87 11.88 53.97
CA LYS A 500 62.90 11.78 52.87
C LYS A 500 61.82 12.87 52.91
N LEU A 501 61.27 13.16 54.09
CA LEU A 501 60.23 14.19 54.23
C LEU A 501 60.73 15.60 53.89
N ALA A 502 62.01 15.91 54.16
CA ALA A 502 62.63 17.17 53.76
C ALA A 502 62.84 17.27 52.24
N ALA A 503 63.23 16.17 51.58
CA ALA A 503 63.39 16.12 50.13
C ALA A 503 62.05 16.17 49.38
N GLU A 504 60.99 15.56 49.91
CA GLU A 504 59.64 15.60 49.33
C GLU A 504 59.02 17.00 49.43
N ARG A 505 59.13 17.66 50.57
CA ARG A 505 58.67 19.06 50.72
C ARG A 505 59.40 20.03 49.80
N GLY A 506 60.70 19.81 49.54
CA GLY A 506 61.46 20.58 48.56
C GLY A 506 60.96 20.41 47.13
N ARG A 507 60.56 19.19 46.75
CA ARG A 507 59.99 18.90 45.42
C ARG A 507 58.58 19.48 45.27
N GLU A 508 57.74 19.40 46.30
CA GLU A 508 56.39 19.97 46.27
C GLU A 508 56.40 21.49 46.10
N VAL A 509 57.33 22.19 46.76
CA VAL A 509 57.47 23.65 46.62
C VAL A 509 57.90 24.04 45.20
N GLU A 510 58.78 23.27 44.58
CA GLU A 510 59.25 23.56 43.23
C GLU A 510 58.17 23.26 42.17
N VAL A 511 57.39 22.20 42.36
CA VAL A 511 56.21 21.90 41.53
C VAL A 511 55.14 22.98 41.69
N LEU A 512 54.90 23.48 42.91
CA LEU A 512 53.95 24.57 43.13
C LEU A 512 54.41 25.91 42.52
N LYS A 513 55.72 26.18 42.50
CA LYS A 513 56.27 27.34 41.79
C LYS A 513 56.06 27.24 40.28
N GLN A 514 56.34 26.08 39.69
CA GLN A 514 56.13 25.85 38.26
C GLN A 514 54.65 25.91 37.88
N ALA A 515 53.77 25.34 38.71
CA ALA A 515 52.32 25.41 38.53
C ALA A 515 51.81 26.87 38.61
N LYS A 516 52.30 27.67 39.56
CA LYS A 516 51.94 29.09 39.66
C LYS A 516 52.39 29.88 38.42
N ALA A 517 53.60 29.64 37.92
CA ALA A 517 54.09 30.30 36.71
C ALA A 517 53.25 29.95 35.47
N GLN A 518 52.86 28.66 35.32
CA GLN A 518 51.98 28.22 34.25
C GLN A 518 50.58 28.84 34.37
N LEU A 519 50.05 28.98 35.58
CA LEU A 519 48.72 29.55 35.82
C LEU A 519 48.68 31.05 35.49
N GLU A 520 49.75 31.80 35.82
CA GLU A 520 49.88 33.21 35.41
C GLU A 520 50.03 33.35 33.89
N GLN A 521 50.76 32.46 33.22
CA GLN A 521 50.86 32.45 31.76
C GLN A 521 49.51 32.14 31.09
N GLN A 522 48.76 31.17 31.62
CA GLN A 522 47.43 30.84 31.13
C GLN A 522 46.43 31.97 31.36
N LYS A 523 46.53 32.68 32.49
CA LYS A 523 45.68 33.84 32.80
C LYS A 523 45.94 35.01 31.85
N ALA A 524 47.21 35.29 31.54
CA ALA A 524 47.57 36.29 30.54
C ALA A 524 47.08 35.91 29.13
N ALA A 525 47.22 34.64 28.73
CA ALA A 525 46.71 34.14 27.45
C ALA A 525 45.17 34.18 27.36
N LEU A 526 44.47 33.91 28.46
CA LEU A 526 43.01 33.99 28.53
C LEU A 526 42.52 35.44 28.44
N SER A 527 43.20 36.39 29.07
CA SER A 527 42.91 37.83 28.94
C SER A 527 43.06 38.30 27.49
N GLY A 528 44.16 37.93 26.82
CA GLY A 528 44.36 38.28 25.40
C GLY A 528 43.29 37.69 24.47
N LYS A 529 42.89 36.42 24.70
CA LYS A 529 41.80 35.78 23.96
C LYS A 529 40.45 36.43 24.22
N HIS A 530 40.21 36.92 25.44
CA HIS A 530 38.96 37.62 25.76
C HIS A 530 38.89 38.95 25.03
N ASP A 531 39.97 39.72 24.96
CA ASP A 531 40.02 40.99 24.22
C ASP A 531 39.82 40.78 22.70
N GLU A 532 40.40 39.72 22.14
CA GLU A 532 40.24 39.34 20.74
C GLU A 532 38.81 38.87 20.43
N GLN A 533 38.21 38.05 21.31
CA GLN A 533 36.79 37.67 21.21
C GLN A 533 35.86 38.88 21.35
N THR A 534 36.21 39.87 22.17
CA THR A 534 35.39 41.07 22.34
C THR A 534 35.43 41.95 21.07
N LYS A 535 36.60 42.03 20.40
CA LYS A 535 36.72 42.70 19.10
C LYS A 535 35.97 41.96 17.99
N LEU A 536 36.09 40.63 17.91
CA LEU A 536 35.36 39.81 16.94
C LEU A 536 33.84 39.86 17.18
N ALA A 537 33.39 39.91 18.43
CA ALA A 537 31.98 40.09 18.75
C ALA A 537 31.45 41.47 18.32
N ALA A 538 32.28 42.52 18.44
CA ALA A 538 31.93 43.87 17.97
C ALA A 538 31.94 43.99 16.43
N GLU A 539 32.78 43.24 15.72
CA GLU A 539 32.75 43.14 14.25
C GLU A 539 31.55 42.31 13.77
N CYS A 540 31.32 41.15 14.36
CA CYS A 540 30.17 40.29 14.04
C CYS A 540 28.85 41.01 14.34
N GLY A 541 28.79 41.81 15.41
CA GLY A 541 27.63 42.68 15.69
C GLY A 541 27.39 43.74 14.61
N ARG A 542 28.46 44.32 14.04
CA ARG A 542 28.35 45.27 12.92
C ARG A 542 27.91 44.59 11.63
N GLU A 543 28.45 43.43 11.30
CA GLU A 543 28.04 42.64 10.13
C GLU A 543 26.59 42.17 10.23
N VAL A 544 26.16 41.71 11.41
CA VAL A 544 24.76 41.33 11.65
C VAL A 544 23.81 42.50 11.44
N GLU A 545 24.19 43.72 11.83
CA GLU A 545 23.35 44.90 11.65
C GLU A 545 23.26 45.31 10.17
N VAL A 546 24.37 45.24 9.42
CA VAL A 546 24.39 45.43 7.97
C VAL A 546 23.55 44.37 7.25
N LEU A 547 23.66 43.11 7.66
CA LEU A 547 22.86 42.00 7.10
C LEU A 547 21.37 42.13 7.42
N LYS A 548 21.00 42.63 8.61
CA LYS A 548 19.60 42.95 8.93
C LYS A 548 19.04 44.04 8.03
N GLN A 549 19.81 45.09 7.77
CA GLN A 549 19.40 46.18 6.87
C GLN A 549 19.25 45.67 5.43
N ALA A 550 20.21 44.90 4.93
CA ALA A 550 20.14 44.27 3.61
C ALA A 550 18.96 43.30 3.49
N LYS A 551 18.70 42.50 4.54
CA LYS A 551 17.54 41.61 4.60
C LYS A 551 16.23 42.38 4.58
N ALA A 552 16.12 43.47 5.32
CA ALA A 552 14.91 44.30 5.32
C ALA A 552 14.65 44.92 3.93
N GLN A 553 15.70 45.37 3.23
CA GLN A 553 15.58 45.84 1.84
C GLN A 553 15.14 44.73 0.88
N LEU A 554 15.74 43.53 0.99
CA LEU A 554 15.37 42.35 0.21
C LEU A 554 13.92 41.91 0.48
N ASP A 555 13.48 41.93 1.74
CA ASP A 555 12.11 41.58 2.11
C ASP A 555 11.11 42.61 1.54
N GLN A 556 11.50 43.89 1.48
CA GLN A 556 10.68 44.96 0.89
C GLN A 556 10.60 44.86 -0.64
N GLU A 557 11.72 44.58 -1.33
CA GLU A 557 11.74 44.31 -2.77
C GLU A 557 10.98 43.03 -3.13
N LYS A 558 11.11 41.98 -2.31
CA LYS A 558 10.38 40.72 -2.47
C LYS A 558 8.88 40.91 -2.29
N ALA A 559 8.46 41.74 -1.33
CA ALA A 559 7.05 42.10 -1.15
C ALA A 559 6.51 42.88 -2.36
N ALA A 560 7.30 43.83 -2.90
CA ALA A 560 6.93 44.59 -4.10
C ALA A 560 6.84 43.69 -5.35
N LEU A 561 7.79 42.77 -5.55
CA LEU A 561 7.77 41.78 -6.63
C LEU A 561 6.62 40.78 -6.48
N GLN A 562 6.32 40.34 -5.26
CA GLN A 562 5.16 39.49 -4.99
C GLN A 562 3.86 40.21 -5.33
N GLN A 563 3.72 41.47 -4.93
CA GLN A 563 2.54 42.27 -5.25
C GLN A 563 2.39 42.50 -6.76
N GLY A 564 3.47 42.87 -7.45
CA GLY A 564 3.49 43.02 -8.91
C GLY A 564 3.18 41.71 -9.65
N SER A 565 3.72 40.58 -9.20
CA SER A 565 3.39 39.26 -9.75
C SER A 565 1.93 38.87 -9.48
N THR A 566 1.36 39.27 -8.35
CA THR A 566 -0.04 38.96 -8.01
C THR A 566 -1.00 39.77 -8.88
N ASP A 567 -0.68 41.04 -9.14
CA ASP A 567 -1.45 41.90 -10.04
C ASP A 567 -1.34 41.47 -11.51
N LEU A 568 -0.14 41.09 -11.99
CA LEU A 568 0.02 40.53 -13.33
C LEU A 568 -0.74 39.21 -13.48
N ARG A 569 -0.72 38.34 -12.45
CA ARG A 569 -1.48 37.08 -12.42
C ARG A 569 -2.98 37.32 -12.42
N LYS A 570 -3.49 38.29 -11.65
CA LYS A 570 -4.91 38.67 -11.70
C LYS A 570 -5.33 39.15 -13.09
N LYS A 571 -4.51 39.99 -13.74
CA LYS A 571 -4.76 40.45 -15.11
C LYS A 571 -4.71 39.31 -16.13
N LEU A 572 -3.78 38.37 -15.97
CA LEU A 572 -3.71 37.14 -16.80
C LEU A 572 -4.94 36.24 -16.56
N GLN A 573 -5.38 36.11 -15.30
CA GLN A 573 -6.55 35.32 -14.90
C GLN A 573 -7.87 35.95 -15.40
N GLU A 574 -7.95 37.29 -15.44
CA GLU A 574 -9.06 38.04 -16.06
C GLU A 574 -9.05 37.88 -17.59
N ALA A 575 -7.88 37.89 -18.23
CA ALA A 575 -7.75 37.63 -19.66
C ALA A 575 -8.08 36.17 -20.04
N GLN A 576 -7.68 35.19 -19.22
CA GLN A 576 -8.00 33.77 -19.41
C GLN A 576 -9.51 33.47 -19.28
N LYS A 577 -10.25 34.27 -18.50
CA LYS A 577 -11.72 34.19 -18.41
C LYS A 577 -12.44 34.70 -19.67
N LEU A 578 -11.77 35.44 -20.57
CA LEU A 578 -12.35 35.92 -21.84
C LEU A 578 -12.20 34.94 -23.03
N VAL A 579 -11.34 33.91 -22.90
CA VAL A 579 -11.08 32.86 -23.91
C VAL A 579 -12.25 31.87 -24.20
N PRO A 580 -13.21 31.58 -23.29
CA PRO A 580 -14.10 30.42 -23.47
C PRO A 580 -15.13 30.49 -24.60
N ALA A 581 -15.55 31.67 -25.07
CA ALA A 581 -16.72 31.77 -25.95
C ALA A 581 -16.49 31.14 -27.33
N THR A 582 -15.32 31.37 -27.94
CA THR A 582 -14.96 30.76 -29.23
C THR A 582 -14.74 29.26 -29.10
N PHE A 583 -14.19 28.83 -27.95
CA PHE A 583 -13.90 27.43 -27.67
C PHE A 583 -15.18 26.60 -27.53
N LEU A 584 -16.15 27.13 -26.77
CA LEU A 584 -17.47 26.55 -26.60
C LEU A 584 -18.24 26.47 -27.93
N HIS A 585 -18.12 27.49 -28.80
CA HIS A 585 -18.78 27.49 -30.11
C HIS A 585 -18.23 26.38 -31.03
N VAL A 586 -16.91 26.23 -31.11
CA VAL A 586 -16.27 25.19 -31.93
C VAL A 586 -16.60 23.79 -31.40
N LEU A 587 -16.54 23.60 -30.07
CA LEU A 587 -16.88 22.33 -29.45
C LEU A 587 -18.35 21.97 -29.68
N LYS A 588 -19.26 22.93 -29.52
CA LYS A 588 -20.69 22.73 -29.78
C LYS A 588 -20.94 22.27 -31.22
N GLY A 589 -20.33 22.95 -32.20
CA GLY A 589 -20.45 22.55 -33.61
C GLY A 589 -19.93 21.12 -33.90
N ARG A 590 -18.92 20.64 -33.17
CA ARG A 590 -18.43 19.27 -33.29
C ARG A 590 -19.36 18.24 -32.67
N LEU A 591 -19.91 18.54 -31.49
CA LEU A 591 -20.85 17.66 -30.79
C LEU A 591 -22.18 17.57 -31.55
N ASP A 592 -22.70 18.69 -32.05
CA ASP A 592 -23.94 18.76 -32.84
C ASP A 592 -23.83 17.97 -34.17
N ALA A 593 -22.62 17.77 -34.70
CA ALA A 593 -22.36 17.00 -35.91
C ALA A 593 -22.26 15.48 -35.69
N MET A 594 -22.35 15.00 -34.43
CA MET A 594 -22.23 13.58 -34.12
C MET A 594 -23.56 12.82 -34.27
N PRO A 595 -23.51 11.51 -34.56
CA PRO A 595 -24.66 10.62 -34.43
C PRO A 595 -25.22 10.70 -32.99
N ASP A 596 -26.54 10.67 -32.83
CA ASP A 596 -27.25 10.77 -31.54
C ASP A 596 -27.12 12.11 -30.80
N ALA A 597 -26.75 13.21 -31.48
CA ALA A 597 -26.75 14.55 -30.90
C ALA A 597 -28.15 15.09 -30.54
N SER A 598 -29.22 14.38 -30.93
CA SER A 598 -30.59 14.74 -30.57
C SER A 598 -30.79 14.67 -29.06
N ASN A 599 -31.02 15.83 -28.44
CA ASN A 599 -31.32 16.00 -27.00
C ASN A 599 -30.09 15.97 -26.06
N LEU A 600 -28.92 16.42 -26.52
CA LEU A 600 -27.76 16.65 -25.65
C LEU A 600 -27.98 17.83 -24.68
N PRO A 601 -27.49 17.75 -23.42
CA PRO A 601 -27.50 18.87 -22.49
C PRO A 601 -26.64 20.04 -22.97
N ASP A 602 -26.92 21.23 -22.44
CA ASP A 602 -26.09 22.42 -22.71
C ASP A 602 -24.64 22.23 -22.26
N ILE A 603 -23.69 22.79 -23.00
CA ILE A 603 -22.28 22.77 -22.63
C ILE A 603 -22.01 23.88 -21.62
N SER A 604 -21.35 23.54 -20.53
CA SER A 604 -20.94 24.46 -19.48
C SER A 604 -19.42 24.45 -19.31
N LEU A 605 -18.93 25.47 -18.60
CA LEU A 605 -17.53 25.63 -18.24
C LEU A 605 -17.40 25.65 -16.72
N VAL A 606 -16.51 24.82 -16.19
CA VAL A 606 -16.06 24.88 -14.80
C VAL A 606 -14.59 25.24 -14.75
N SER A 607 -14.19 25.94 -13.69
CA SER A 607 -12.77 26.17 -13.37
C SER A 607 -12.44 25.60 -12.00
N VAL A 608 -11.23 25.08 -11.86
CA VAL A 608 -10.68 24.63 -10.57
C VAL A 608 -9.33 25.29 -10.34
N GLU A 609 -8.96 25.47 -9.08
CA GLU A 609 -7.67 26.04 -8.71
C GLU A 609 -6.79 24.99 -8.02
N HIS A 610 -5.54 24.87 -8.46
CA HIS A 610 -4.53 24.05 -7.80
C HIS A 610 -3.18 24.76 -7.83
N ALA A 611 -2.54 24.90 -6.67
CA ALA A 611 -1.24 25.57 -6.50
C ALA A 611 -1.17 26.96 -7.19
N ASN A 612 -2.24 27.77 -7.08
CA ASN A 612 -2.39 29.10 -7.71
C ASN A 612 -2.43 29.09 -9.25
N LYS A 613 -2.70 27.94 -9.88
CA LYS A 613 -3.03 27.83 -11.31
C LYS A 613 -4.51 27.50 -11.46
N VAL A 614 -5.15 28.12 -12.44
CA VAL A 614 -6.54 27.84 -12.79
C VAL A 614 -6.57 26.89 -13.97
N PHE A 615 -7.37 25.83 -13.86
CA PHE A 615 -7.63 24.88 -14.93
C PHE A 615 -9.10 24.94 -15.32
N PHE A 616 -9.38 24.82 -16.61
CA PHE A 616 -10.72 24.96 -17.16
C PHE A 616 -11.20 23.65 -17.80
N PHE A 617 -12.47 23.34 -17.61
CA PHE A 617 -13.09 22.14 -18.15
C PHE A 617 -14.44 22.48 -18.76
N THR A 618 -14.60 22.12 -20.02
CA THR A 618 -15.88 22.04 -20.73
C THR A 618 -16.52 20.69 -20.48
N HIS A 619 -17.83 20.68 -20.30
CA HIS A 619 -18.62 19.49 -19.98
C HIS A 619 -20.10 19.71 -20.27
N PHE A 620 -20.91 18.64 -20.19
CA PHE A 620 -22.37 18.77 -20.17
C PHE A 620 -22.86 19.34 -18.84
N SER A 621 -23.81 20.27 -18.86
CA SER A 621 -24.32 21.01 -17.69
C SER A 621 -24.90 20.12 -16.59
N THR A 622 -25.34 18.92 -16.95
CA THR A 622 -25.92 17.92 -16.03
C THR A 622 -24.89 16.93 -15.48
N ASP A 623 -23.62 17.04 -15.85
CA ASP A 623 -22.58 16.10 -15.45
C ASP A 623 -22.23 16.23 -13.96
N TYR A 624 -22.15 15.08 -13.28
CA TYR A 624 -21.87 14.97 -11.85
C TYR A 624 -20.45 15.42 -11.49
N ILE A 625 -19.44 15.01 -12.26
CA ILE A 625 -18.02 15.23 -11.91
C ILE A 625 -17.69 16.73 -11.91
N PRO A 626 -17.97 17.48 -12.99
CA PRO A 626 -17.81 18.93 -13.02
C PRO A 626 -18.65 19.68 -11.99
N GLY A 627 -19.85 19.19 -11.67
CA GLY A 627 -20.67 19.74 -10.59
C GLY A 627 -19.93 19.70 -9.24
N LYS A 628 -19.29 18.56 -8.93
CA LYS A 628 -18.46 18.42 -7.72
C LYS A 628 -17.18 19.26 -7.77
N MET A 629 -16.57 19.40 -8.95
CA MET A 629 -15.43 20.29 -9.16
C MET A 629 -15.80 21.75 -8.88
N ALA A 630 -16.96 22.20 -9.37
CA ALA A 630 -17.49 23.54 -9.15
C ALA A 630 -17.80 23.80 -7.68
N GLU A 631 -18.48 22.86 -7.00
CA GLU A 631 -18.82 22.96 -5.58
C GLU A 631 -17.58 23.12 -4.69
N ARG A 632 -16.49 22.41 -5.01
CA ARG A 632 -15.29 22.34 -4.18
C ARG A 632 -14.15 23.25 -4.66
N ASN A 633 -14.28 23.83 -5.85
CA ASN A 633 -13.23 24.57 -6.56
C ASN A 633 -11.89 23.79 -6.63
N GLN A 634 -11.97 22.49 -6.86
CA GLN A 634 -10.82 21.56 -6.87
C GLN A 634 -11.03 20.47 -7.93
N PHE A 635 -9.95 19.84 -8.37
CA PHE A 635 -10.04 18.63 -9.19
C PHE A 635 -10.89 17.56 -8.50
N TYR A 636 -11.64 16.80 -9.28
CA TYR A 636 -12.36 15.64 -8.74
C TYR A 636 -11.32 14.64 -8.23
N GLU A 637 -11.57 14.05 -7.06
CA GLU A 637 -10.65 13.12 -6.38
C GLU A 637 -9.26 13.70 -6.08
N ALA A 638 -9.18 15.01 -5.76
CA ALA A 638 -7.93 15.72 -5.46
C ALA A 638 -6.97 14.96 -4.51
N THR A 639 -7.48 14.32 -3.44
CA THR A 639 -6.63 13.55 -2.51
C THR A 639 -5.94 12.36 -3.18
N PHE A 640 -6.66 11.64 -4.04
CA PHE A 640 -6.12 10.51 -4.80
C PHE A 640 -5.11 10.99 -5.85
N LEU A 641 -5.43 12.08 -6.55
CA LEU A 641 -4.52 12.72 -7.50
C LEU A 641 -3.22 13.21 -6.85
N ASP A 642 -3.30 13.82 -5.67
CA ASP A 642 -2.13 14.26 -4.89
C ASP A 642 -1.26 13.08 -4.44
N LEU A 643 -1.88 11.93 -4.16
CA LEU A 643 -1.15 10.70 -3.83
C LEU A 643 -0.40 10.16 -5.06
N LEU A 644 -1.06 10.09 -6.22
CA LEU A 644 -0.42 9.71 -7.48
C LEU A 644 0.71 10.67 -7.87
N ALA A 645 0.57 11.97 -7.62
CA ALA A 645 1.61 12.97 -7.84
C ALA A 645 2.89 12.69 -7.05
N ARG A 646 2.77 12.19 -5.81
CA ARG A 646 3.93 11.88 -4.96
C ARG A 646 4.69 10.64 -5.39
N VAL A 647 4.01 9.69 -6.03
CA VAL A 647 4.61 8.40 -6.42
C VAL A 647 5.09 8.38 -7.87
N HIS A 648 4.67 9.35 -8.69
CA HIS A 648 5.07 9.49 -10.09
C HIS A 648 6.59 9.63 -10.28
N HIS A 649 7.12 8.93 -11.28
CA HIS A 649 8.50 9.09 -11.73
C HIS A 649 8.59 10.18 -12.81
N PRO A 650 9.24 11.34 -12.55
CA PRO A 650 9.16 12.54 -13.41
C PRO A 650 9.49 12.32 -14.89
N ASP A 651 10.45 11.44 -15.19
CA ASP A 651 10.92 11.19 -16.57
C ASP A 651 10.13 10.10 -17.32
N LYS A 652 9.03 9.61 -16.73
CA LYS A 652 8.25 8.50 -17.25
C LYS A 652 6.82 8.93 -17.55
N LEU A 653 6.10 8.10 -18.30
CA LEU A 653 4.74 8.36 -18.74
C LEU A 653 3.72 7.93 -17.67
N ILE A 654 2.56 8.59 -17.67
CA ILE A 654 1.34 8.13 -17.00
C ILE A 654 0.34 7.62 -18.05
N ILE A 655 -0.25 6.45 -17.79
CA ILE A 655 -1.38 5.92 -18.56
C ILE A 655 -2.67 6.24 -17.81
N ASP A 656 -3.60 6.92 -18.49
CA ASP A 656 -4.95 7.21 -17.99
C ASP A 656 -5.97 6.41 -18.83
N GLY A 657 -6.36 5.24 -18.31
CA GLY A 657 -7.45 4.42 -18.86
C GLY A 657 -8.79 4.90 -18.32
N GLY A 658 -9.70 5.26 -19.23
CA GLY A 658 -10.99 5.86 -18.89
C GLY A 658 -10.79 7.31 -18.48
N ALA A 659 -10.21 8.10 -19.40
CA ALA A 659 -9.86 9.48 -19.13
C ALA A 659 -11.08 10.41 -19.01
N ASN A 660 -12.26 9.97 -19.48
CA ASN A 660 -13.51 10.71 -19.46
C ASN A 660 -13.31 12.13 -20.04
N ILE A 661 -13.83 13.19 -19.41
CA ILE A 661 -13.62 14.58 -19.83
C ILE A 661 -12.20 15.11 -19.55
N GLY A 662 -11.30 14.30 -18.99
CA GLY A 662 -9.89 14.64 -18.77
C GLY A 662 -9.53 15.24 -17.42
N ASN A 663 -10.34 15.08 -16.37
CA ASN A 663 -10.00 15.55 -15.01
C ASN A 663 -8.61 15.05 -14.57
N HIS A 664 -8.36 13.74 -14.67
CA HIS A 664 -7.09 13.12 -14.28
C HIS A 664 -5.97 13.44 -15.27
N SER A 665 -6.20 13.28 -16.56
CA SER A 665 -5.25 13.63 -17.62
C SER A 665 -4.73 15.08 -17.53
N VAL A 666 -5.60 16.07 -17.32
CA VAL A 666 -5.22 17.48 -17.16
C VAL A 666 -4.45 17.70 -15.86
N PHE A 667 -4.82 17.03 -14.77
CA PHE A 667 -4.05 17.09 -13.53
C PHE A 667 -2.63 16.54 -13.74
N PHE A 668 -2.51 15.35 -14.33
CA PHE A 668 -1.22 14.71 -14.60
C PHE A 668 -0.32 15.57 -15.49
N ALA A 669 -0.84 16.13 -16.58
CA ALA A 669 -0.01 16.94 -17.48
C ALA A 669 0.21 18.38 -16.98
N GLY A 670 -0.80 19.01 -16.39
CA GLY A 670 -0.79 20.43 -16.03
C GLY A 670 -0.30 20.74 -14.61
N VAL A 671 -0.57 19.85 -13.67
CA VAL A 671 -0.12 19.98 -12.27
C VAL A 671 1.20 19.24 -12.06
N ILE A 672 1.26 17.94 -12.35
CA ILE A 672 2.48 17.14 -12.16
C ILE A 672 3.53 17.50 -13.23
N GLY A 673 3.08 17.81 -14.44
CA GLY A 673 3.96 18.07 -15.57
C GLY A 673 4.32 16.83 -16.39
N ALA A 674 3.67 15.70 -16.13
CA ALA A 674 3.94 14.41 -16.75
C ALA A 674 3.52 14.37 -18.24
N SER A 675 4.14 13.47 -19.01
CA SER A 675 3.58 13.04 -20.29
C SER A 675 2.49 11.99 -20.04
N VAL A 676 1.36 12.12 -20.71
CA VAL A 676 0.17 11.29 -20.48
C VAL A 676 -0.27 10.66 -21.79
N ILE A 677 -0.60 9.36 -21.77
CA ILE A 677 -1.43 8.74 -22.82
C ILE A 677 -2.79 8.47 -22.21
N ALA A 678 -3.82 9.09 -22.78
CA ALA A 678 -5.19 9.07 -22.29
C ALA A 678 -6.07 8.26 -23.25
N PHE A 679 -6.73 7.22 -22.75
CA PHE A 679 -7.65 6.38 -23.51
C PHE A 679 -9.09 6.73 -23.14
N GLU A 680 -9.86 7.19 -24.13
CA GLU A 680 -11.28 7.49 -23.97
C GLU A 680 -12.05 7.08 -25.24
N PRO A 681 -12.79 5.96 -25.22
CA PRO A 681 -13.53 5.48 -26.38
C PRO A 681 -14.83 6.27 -26.67
N GLN A 682 -15.46 6.84 -25.64
CA GLN A 682 -16.77 7.49 -25.75
C GLN A 682 -16.65 8.80 -26.56
N PRO A 683 -17.40 8.96 -27.67
CA PRO A 683 -17.22 10.08 -28.58
C PRO A 683 -17.35 11.48 -28.00
N PHE A 684 -18.29 11.71 -27.09
CA PHE A 684 -18.53 13.02 -26.47
C PHE A 684 -17.44 13.34 -25.44
N ASN A 685 -17.12 12.41 -24.54
CA ASN A 685 -16.06 12.54 -23.54
C ASN A 685 -14.70 12.74 -24.21
N HIS A 686 -14.44 12.02 -25.32
CA HIS A 686 -13.25 12.21 -26.13
C HIS A 686 -13.12 13.66 -26.64
N GLU A 687 -14.20 14.25 -27.19
CA GLU A 687 -14.14 15.65 -27.62
C GLU A 687 -14.00 16.63 -26.45
N PHE A 688 -14.63 16.37 -25.31
CA PHE A 688 -14.39 17.15 -24.09
C PHE A 688 -12.95 17.05 -23.62
N LEU A 689 -12.35 15.86 -23.60
CA LEU A 689 -10.95 15.65 -23.27
C LEU A 689 -10.01 16.41 -24.21
N VAL A 690 -10.23 16.32 -25.52
CA VAL A 690 -9.47 17.09 -26.52
C VAL A 690 -9.64 18.60 -26.30
N ALA A 691 -10.86 19.04 -26.05
CA ALA A 691 -11.15 20.43 -25.78
C ALA A 691 -10.47 20.93 -24.48
N ASN A 692 -10.52 20.12 -23.43
CA ASN A 692 -9.97 20.46 -22.12
C ASN A 692 -8.45 20.42 -22.12
N ALA A 693 -7.82 19.49 -22.84
CA ALA A 693 -6.37 19.50 -23.06
C ALA A 693 -5.94 20.81 -23.73
N ARG A 694 -6.64 21.22 -24.79
CA ARG A 694 -6.37 22.47 -25.53
C ARG A 694 -6.63 23.74 -24.71
N LEU A 695 -7.73 23.78 -23.98
CA LEU A 695 -8.10 24.91 -23.15
C LEU A 695 -7.08 25.18 -22.04
N ASN A 696 -6.33 24.15 -21.63
CA ASN A 696 -5.26 24.23 -20.65
C ASN A 696 -3.85 24.26 -21.28
N HIS A 697 -3.73 24.31 -22.62
CA HIS A 697 -2.46 24.31 -23.36
C HIS A 697 -1.58 23.07 -23.10
N LEU A 698 -2.20 21.88 -23.11
CA LEU A 698 -1.57 20.60 -22.78
C LEU A 698 -1.53 19.62 -23.97
N GLU A 699 -1.80 20.09 -25.19
CA GLU A 699 -1.84 19.25 -26.40
C GLU A 699 -0.54 18.51 -26.67
N GLU A 700 0.60 19.10 -26.29
CA GLU A 700 1.92 18.48 -26.46
C GLU A 700 2.24 17.44 -25.38
N LYS A 701 1.50 17.44 -24.26
CA LYS A 701 1.74 16.55 -23.12
C LYS A 701 0.75 15.40 -23.01
N ILE A 702 -0.44 15.55 -23.59
CA ILE A 702 -1.51 14.54 -23.52
C ILE A 702 -1.73 13.96 -24.92
N ASP A 703 -1.30 12.72 -25.11
CA ASP A 703 -1.61 11.92 -26.30
C ASP A 703 -2.96 11.22 -26.10
N ILE A 704 -4.00 11.73 -26.76
CA ILE A 704 -5.38 11.28 -26.61
C ILE A 704 -5.71 10.22 -27.67
N ARG A 705 -6.17 9.06 -27.21
CA ARG A 705 -6.49 7.89 -28.03
C ARG A 705 -7.98 7.57 -27.94
N LYS A 706 -8.73 7.80 -29.01
CA LYS A 706 -10.14 7.39 -29.16
C LYS A 706 -10.29 5.88 -29.38
N LYS A 707 -9.92 5.08 -28.38
CA LYS A 707 -9.95 3.62 -28.41
C LYS A 707 -10.23 3.08 -27.02
N ALA A 708 -10.87 1.92 -26.97
CA ALA A 708 -10.91 1.12 -25.76
C ALA A 708 -9.59 0.33 -25.62
N ILE A 709 -9.26 -0.05 -24.39
CA ILE A 709 -8.16 -0.94 -24.07
C ILE A 709 -8.72 -2.20 -23.43
N GLY A 710 -8.12 -3.36 -23.74
CA GLY A 710 -8.55 -4.66 -23.23
C GLY A 710 -7.43 -5.69 -23.31
N ASP A 711 -7.78 -6.99 -23.27
CA ASP A 711 -6.81 -8.09 -23.27
C ASP A 711 -6.38 -8.53 -24.67
N GLN A 712 -7.16 -8.20 -25.71
CA GLN A 712 -6.86 -8.48 -27.11
C GLN A 712 -7.32 -7.34 -28.05
N PRO A 713 -6.62 -7.11 -29.18
CA PRO A 713 -7.10 -6.19 -30.20
C PRO A 713 -8.41 -6.67 -30.84
N GLY A 714 -9.34 -5.77 -31.11
CA GLY A 714 -10.64 -6.14 -31.66
C GLY A 714 -11.63 -4.99 -31.73
N SER A 715 -12.91 -5.31 -31.58
CA SER A 715 -13.99 -4.33 -31.43
C SER A 715 -14.96 -4.81 -30.38
N ILE A 716 -15.51 -3.86 -29.61
CA ILE A 716 -16.50 -4.11 -28.56
C ILE A 716 -17.59 -3.05 -28.62
N SER A 717 -18.80 -3.42 -28.25
CA SER A 717 -19.91 -2.48 -28.09
C SER A 717 -19.94 -1.97 -26.66
N LEU A 718 -20.01 -0.66 -26.49
CA LEU A 718 -20.20 -0.01 -25.20
C LEU A 718 -21.65 0.45 -25.07
N VAL A 719 -22.20 0.31 -23.86
CA VAL A 719 -23.57 0.74 -23.53
C VAL A 719 -23.56 1.60 -22.27
N GLN A 720 -24.45 2.59 -22.20
CA GLN A 720 -24.58 3.46 -21.04
C GLN A 720 -25.28 2.72 -19.88
N ALA A 721 -24.59 2.50 -18.76
CA ALA A 721 -25.17 1.82 -17.60
C ALA A 721 -26.18 2.70 -16.84
N LEU A 722 -25.95 4.01 -16.78
CA LEU A 722 -26.78 4.97 -16.08
C LEU A 722 -27.21 6.12 -17.03
N PRO A 723 -28.49 6.21 -17.42
CA PRO A 723 -28.99 7.29 -18.26
C PRO A 723 -28.71 8.67 -17.63
N GLY A 724 -28.17 9.58 -18.43
CA GLY A 724 -27.77 10.93 -17.98
C GLY A 724 -26.40 11.00 -17.29
N ASN A 725 -25.75 9.87 -17.02
CA ASN A 725 -24.35 9.82 -16.61
C ASN A 725 -23.48 9.43 -17.82
N TYR A 726 -22.89 10.42 -18.48
CA TYR A 726 -22.07 10.24 -19.68
C TYR A 726 -20.72 9.58 -19.41
N GLY A 727 -20.33 9.37 -18.15
CA GLY A 727 -19.16 8.57 -17.77
C GLY A 727 -19.44 7.06 -17.67
N SER A 728 -20.71 6.65 -17.48
CA SER A 728 -21.08 5.27 -17.10
C SER A 728 -21.10 4.25 -18.25
N PHE A 729 -20.33 4.45 -19.31
CA PHE A 729 -20.31 3.54 -20.44
C PHE A 729 -19.45 2.32 -20.13
N THR A 730 -20.04 1.14 -20.24
CA THR A 730 -19.39 -0.13 -19.90
C THR A 730 -19.57 -1.16 -21.01
N ALA A 731 -18.62 -2.09 -21.09
CA ALA A 731 -18.72 -3.31 -21.87
C ALA A 731 -19.25 -4.50 -21.04
N ASP A 732 -19.38 -4.36 -19.71
CA ASP A 732 -19.94 -5.41 -18.87
C ASP A 732 -21.47 -5.47 -18.98
N THR A 733 -21.93 -6.46 -19.74
CA THR A 733 -23.36 -6.76 -19.93
C THR A 733 -24.12 -7.03 -18.63
N LYS A 734 -23.46 -7.35 -17.51
CA LYS A 734 -24.09 -7.52 -16.19
C LYS A 734 -24.40 -6.18 -15.52
N LEU A 735 -23.52 -5.20 -15.69
CA LEU A 735 -23.73 -3.82 -15.21
C LEU A 735 -24.77 -3.08 -16.05
N ALA A 736 -24.97 -3.50 -17.30
CA ALA A 736 -25.96 -2.97 -18.23
C ALA A 736 -27.40 -3.53 -18.05
N GLN A 737 -27.67 -4.41 -17.08
CA GLN A 737 -29.00 -5.04 -16.97
C GLN A 737 -30.07 -4.08 -16.43
N ARG A 738 -30.99 -3.67 -17.31
CA ARG A 738 -32.35 -3.19 -17.01
C ARG A 738 -33.38 -4.11 -17.67
N ASP A 739 -34.56 -4.22 -17.06
CA ASP A 739 -35.72 -5.00 -17.53
C ASP A 739 -36.47 -4.39 -18.73
N ASP A 740 -35.96 -3.29 -19.33
CA ASP A 740 -36.57 -2.60 -20.47
C ASP A 740 -35.70 -2.73 -21.73
N ASP A 741 -36.19 -3.49 -22.71
CA ASP A 741 -35.49 -3.73 -23.98
C ASP A 741 -35.36 -2.46 -24.86
N ASP A 742 -36.24 -1.46 -24.70
CA ASP A 742 -36.17 -0.17 -25.41
C ASP A 742 -35.10 0.78 -24.87
N ALA A 743 -34.66 0.60 -23.62
CA ALA A 743 -33.57 1.38 -23.02
C ALA A 743 -32.19 0.85 -23.45
N ARG A 744 -32.08 -0.46 -23.77
CA ARG A 744 -30.84 -1.10 -24.24
C ARG A 744 -30.34 -0.56 -25.59
N ALA A 745 -31.23 -0.05 -26.43
CA ALA A 745 -30.87 0.49 -27.75
C ALA A 745 -30.31 1.92 -27.70
N ARG A 746 -30.49 2.66 -26.59
CA ARG A 746 -30.05 4.05 -26.49
C ARG A 746 -28.60 4.11 -25.98
N GLY A 747 -27.69 4.61 -26.81
CA GLY A 747 -26.29 4.80 -26.44
C GLY A 747 -25.38 3.58 -26.64
N LEU A 748 -25.80 2.60 -27.46
CA LEU A 748 -24.93 1.51 -27.90
C LEU A 748 -24.03 2.00 -29.05
N PHE A 749 -22.71 1.87 -28.92
CA PHE A 749 -21.79 2.15 -30.03
C PHE A 749 -20.58 1.23 -30.01
N ASP A 750 -20.10 0.89 -31.21
CA ASP A 750 -18.92 0.04 -31.38
C ASP A 750 -17.63 0.87 -31.33
N VAL A 751 -16.62 0.34 -30.64
CA VAL A 751 -15.29 0.93 -30.56
C VAL A 751 -14.21 -0.09 -30.83
N ARG A 752 -13.10 0.39 -31.39
CA ARG A 752 -11.89 -0.41 -31.53
C ARG A 752 -11.25 -0.62 -30.16
N VAL A 753 -10.85 -1.86 -29.91
CA VAL A 753 -10.09 -2.29 -28.74
C VAL A 753 -8.64 -2.51 -29.16
N SER A 754 -7.70 -2.03 -28.35
CA SER A 754 -6.28 -2.35 -28.44
C SER A 754 -5.79 -2.89 -27.09
N THR A 755 -4.53 -3.30 -27.01
CA THR A 755 -3.90 -3.66 -25.73
C THR A 755 -2.85 -2.62 -25.36
N LEU A 756 -2.55 -2.46 -24.07
CA LEU A 756 -1.50 -1.54 -23.64
C LEU A 756 -0.13 -1.99 -24.16
N ASP A 757 0.15 -3.29 -24.22
CA ASP A 757 1.38 -3.83 -24.81
C ASP A 757 1.53 -3.42 -26.29
N VAL A 758 0.43 -3.40 -27.06
CA VAL A 758 0.47 -2.97 -28.47
C VAL A 758 0.65 -1.46 -28.61
N GLU A 759 -0.10 -0.66 -27.86
CA GLU A 759 -0.02 0.81 -27.97
C GLU A 759 1.31 1.37 -27.41
N LEU A 760 1.99 0.62 -26.53
CA LEU A 760 3.23 1.03 -25.86
C LEU A 760 4.46 0.25 -26.32
N LYS A 761 4.40 -0.49 -27.43
CA LYS A 761 5.47 -1.37 -27.91
C LYS A 761 6.88 -0.75 -27.92
N ASP A 762 6.99 0.55 -28.22
CA ASP A 762 8.28 1.26 -28.28
C ASP A 762 8.64 1.99 -26.96
N ARG A 763 7.79 1.88 -25.93
CA ARG A 763 7.86 2.60 -24.64
C ARG A 763 7.53 1.70 -23.44
N GLU A 764 7.69 0.38 -23.59
CA GLU A 764 7.23 -0.63 -22.61
C GLU A 764 7.92 -0.52 -21.24
N ALA A 765 9.09 0.14 -21.16
CA ALA A 765 9.85 0.36 -19.93
C ALA A 765 9.64 1.77 -19.33
N ASP A 766 8.92 2.65 -20.02
CA ASP A 766 8.86 4.09 -19.73
C ASP A 766 7.60 4.49 -18.96
N VAL A 767 6.83 3.55 -18.43
CA VAL A 767 5.61 3.85 -17.68
C VAL A 767 5.91 3.98 -16.18
N SER A 768 5.40 5.04 -15.57
CA SER A 768 5.47 5.27 -14.12
C SER A 768 4.22 4.83 -13.39
N ILE A 769 3.07 5.12 -13.99
CA ILE A 769 1.74 4.92 -13.39
C ILE A 769 0.82 4.39 -14.48
N ILE A 770 0.04 3.37 -14.14
CA ILE A 770 -1.14 2.94 -14.89
C ILE A 770 -2.35 3.20 -13.99
N LYS A 771 -3.22 4.13 -14.38
CA LYS A 771 -4.53 4.36 -13.74
C LYS A 771 -5.62 3.77 -14.63
N LEU A 772 -6.50 2.97 -14.04
CA LEU A 772 -7.62 2.31 -14.72
C LEU A 772 -8.92 2.57 -13.96
N ASP A 773 -9.88 3.13 -14.67
CA ASP A 773 -11.25 3.43 -14.24
C ASP A 773 -12.12 3.30 -15.49
N LEU A 774 -12.44 2.05 -15.82
CA LEU A 774 -12.93 1.60 -17.13
C LEU A 774 -14.29 0.91 -17.01
N GLU A 775 -15.00 1.18 -15.92
CA GLU A 775 -16.34 0.70 -15.66
C GLU A 775 -16.44 -0.84 -15.78
N GLY A 776 -15.44 -1.55 -15.23
CA GLY A 776 -15.48 -3.02 -15.04
C GLY A 776 -14.57 -3.83 -15.97
N MET A 777 -13.78 -3.18 -16.83
CA MET A 777 -12.85 -3.82 -17.78
C MET A 777 -11.39 -3.79 -17.33
N GLU A 778 -11.13 -3.45 -16.07
CA GLU A 778 -9.79 -3.20 -15.55
C GLU A 778 -8.90 -4.46 -15.61
N LEU A 779 -9.45 -5.63 -15.29
CA LEU A 779 -8.70 -6.88 -15.30
C LEU A 779 -8.27 -7.28 -16.72
N GLU A 780 -9.14 -7.11 -17.70
CA GLU A 780 -8.87 -7.35 -19.12
C GLU A 780 -7.73 -6.44 -19.60
N VAL A 781 -7.75 -5.17 -19.24
CA VAL A 781 -6.64 -4.25 -19.57
C VAL A 781 -5.33 -4.70 -18.93
N LEU A 782 -5.35 -5.08 -17.65
CA LEU A 782 -4.16 -5.59 -16.98
C LEU A 782 -3.61 -6.85 -17.67
N ARG A 783 -4.48 -7.72 -18.18
CA ARG A 783 -4.08 -8.89 -18.99
C ARG A 783 -3.46 -8.50 -20.33
N GLY A 784 -3.91 -7.40 -20.94
CA GLY A 784 -3.34 -6.81 -22.16
C GLY A 784 -2.11 -5.91 -21.92
N ALA A 785 -1.68 -5.75 -20.68
CA ALA A 785 -0.58 -4.87 -20.27
C ALA A 785 0.60 -5.64 -19.64
N ARG A 786 0.65 -6.98 -19.82
CA ARG A 786 1.62 -7.84 -19.13
C ARG A 786 3.06 -7.42 -19.40
N THR A 787 3.41 -7.16 -20.65
CA THR A 787 4.77 -6.78 -21.06
C THR A 787 5.16 -5.44 -20.44
N VAL A 788 4.25 -4.47 -20.48
CA VAL A 788 4.44 -3.14 -19.87
C VAL A 788 4.61 -3.26 -18.35
N ILE A 789 3.77 -4.05 -17.67
CA ILE A 789 3.84 -4.28 -16.22
C ILE A 789 5.19 -4.91 -15.84
N GLU A 790 5.63 -5.92 -16.58
CA GLU A 790 6.91 -6.61 -16.32
C GLU A 790 8.12 -5.72 -16.54
N LYS A 791 8.12 -4.91 -17.61
CA LYS A 791 9.29 -4.11 -18.00
C LYS A 791 9.39 -2.77 -17.27
N SER A 792 8.27 -2.08 -17.06
CA SER A 792 8.28 -0.74 -16.45
C SER A 792 8.07 -0.74 -14.93
N LEU A 793 7.52 -1.84 -14.39
CA LEU A 793 7.16 -1.97 -12.97
C LEU A 793 6.43 -0.73 -12.42
N PRO A 794 5.33 -0.28 -13.08
CA PRO A 794 4.67 0.99 -12.74
C PRO A 794 3.89 0.88 -11.44
N VAL A 795 3.56 2.00 -10.80
CA VAL A 795 2.47 2.03 -9.82
C VAL A 795 1.17 1.75 -10.55
N ILE A 796 0.33 0.86 -10.03
CA ILE A 796 -0.93 0.50 -10.69
C ILE A 796 -2.07 0.95 -9.80
N SER A 797 -3.00 1.72 -10.35
CA SER A 797 -4.20 2.15 -9.65
C SER A 797 -5.44 1.70 -10.40
N VAL A 798 -6.37 1.06 -9.69
CA VAL A 798 -7.49 0.34 -10.30
C VAL A 798 -8.76 0.58 -9.50
N GLU A 799 -9.82 1.02 -10.18
CA GLU A 799 -11.16 1.08 -9.60
C GLU A 799 -11.76 -0.34 -9.48
N CYS A 800 -12.33 -0.66 -8.32
CA CYS A 800 -12.93 -1.96 -8.05
C CYS A 800 -14.35 -1.79 -7.50
N PHE A 801 -15.39 -2.15 -8.28
CA PHE A 801 -16.79 -2.08 -7.83
C PHE A 801 -17.17 -3.09 -6.75
N THR A 802 -16.50 -4.24 -6.73
CA THR A 802 -16.85 -5.33 -5.83
C THR A 802 -15.61 -5.95 -5.20
N ARG A 803 -15.81 -6.58 -4.04
CA ARG A 803 -14.74 -7.31 -3.35
C ARG A 803 -14.20 -8.47 -4.18
N SER A 804 -15.07 -9.23 -4.86
CA SER A 804 -14.64 -10.34 -5.72
C SER A 804 -13.76 -9.84 -6.86
N PHE A 805 -14.15 -8.73 -7.50
CA PHE A 805 -13.37 -8.15 -8.58
C PHE A 805 -11.99 -7.65 -8.10
N TYR A 806 -11.94 -7.04 -6.91
CA TYR A 806 -10.68 -6.72 -6.26
C TYR A 806 -9.82 -7.97 -5.99
N GLU A 807 -10.40 -9.07 -5.52
CA GLU A 807 -9.68 -10.31 -5.25
C GLU A 807 -9.08 -10.91 -6.55
N GLU A 808 -9.81 -10.86 -7.67
CA GLU A 808 -9.33 -11.29 -8.99
C GLU A 808 -8.16 -10.42 -9.51
N ILE A 809 -8.28 -9.09 -9.41
CA ILE A 809 -7.21 -8.15 -9.78
C ILE A 809 -5.97 -8.36 -8.89
N LYS A 810 -6.19 -8.52 -7.58
CA LYS A 810 -5.12 -8.77 -6.62
C LYS A 810 -4.38 -10.06 -6.95
N GLU A 811 -5.08 -11.16 -7.20
CA GLU A 811 -4.46 -12.45 -7.55
C GLU A 811 -3.64 -12.34 -8.84
N PHE A 812 -4.17 -11.65 -9.85
CA PHE A 812 -3.44 -11.40 -11.09
C PHE A 812 -2.15 -10.60 -10.84
N LEU A 813 -2.24 -9.47 -10.13
CA LEU A 813 -1.10 -8.60 -9.85
C LEU A 813 -0.07 -9.22 -8.90
N GLU A 814 -0.50 -10.08 -7.97
CA GLU A 814 0.39 -10.84 -7.08
C GLU A 814 1.36 -11.73 -7.86
N SER A 815 0.95 -12.29 -9.00
CA SER A 815 1.84 -13.06 -9.88
C SER A 815 3.01 -12.23 -10.44
N PHE A 816 2.85 -10.90 -10.51
CA PHE A 816 3.90 -9.95 -10.89
C PHE A 816 4.69 -9.41 -9.70
N GLY A 817 4.35 -9.80 -8.47
CA GLY A 817 4.99 -9.34 -7.23
C GLY A 817 4.40 -8.04 -6.65
N TYR A 818 3.20 -7.67 -7.08
CA TYR A 818 2.46 -6.51 -6.58
C TYR A 818 1.65 -6.82 -5.33
N PHE A 819 1.36 -5.79 -4.56
CA PHE A 819 0.49 -5.82 -3.39
C PHE A 819 -0.23 -4.48 -3.23
N ALA A 820 -1.46 -4.51 -2.72
CA ALA A 820 -2.24 -3.30 -2.45
C ALA A 820 -1.68 -2.57 -1.22
N VAL A 821 -1.61 -1.24 -1.26
CA VAL A 821 -1.10 -0.40 -0.16
C VAL A 821 -2.15 0.51 0.45
N ASP A 822 -3.11 0.99 -0.35
CA ASP A 822 -4.17 1.89 0.09
C ASP A 822 -5.37 1.79 -0.86
N SER A 823 -6.50 2.33 -0.43
CA SER A 823 -7.65 2.58 -1.31
C SER A 823 -8.33 3.90 -0.98
N THR A 824 -8.75 4.61 -2.02
CA THR A 824 -9.39 5.93 -1.91
C THR A 824 -10.73 5.96 -2.66
N ASN A 825 -11.41 7.11 -2.60
CA ASN A 825 -12.63 7.42 -3.35
C ASN A 825 -13.92 6.71 -2.86
N ALA A 826 -15.06 7.09 -3.45
CA ALA A 826 -16.37 6.56 -3.08
C ALA A 826 -16.56 5.14 -3.62
N THR A 827 -16.24 4.93 -4.89
CA THR A 827 -15.91 3.60 -5.40
C THR A 827 -14.45 3.32 -5.02
N PRO A 828 -14.13 2.21 -4.36
CA PRO A 828 -12.77 1.92 -3.94
C PRO A 828 -11.80 1.85 -5.12
N THR A 829 -10.89 2.81 -5.20
CA THR A 829 -9.76 2.81 -6.13
C THR A 829 -8.51 2.36 -5.37
N PHE A 830 -8.02 1.17 -5.67
CA PHE A 830 -6.87 0.58 -5.00
C PHE A 830 -5.56 1.03 -5.66
N ILE A 831 -4.52 1.17 -4.84
CA ILE A 831 -3.16 1.48 -5.31
C ILE A 831 -2.27 0.27 -5.01
N PHE A 832 -1.57 -0.21 -6.03
CA PHE A 832 -0.68 -1.35 -5.97
C PHE A 832 0.76 -0.92 -6.22
N LEU A 833 1.64 -1.39 -5.34
CA LEU A 833 3.09 -1.28 -5.44
C LEU A 833 3.70 -2.66 -5.65
N THR A 834 4.92 -2.73 -6.16
CA THR A 834 5.64 -3.99 -6.38
C THR A 834 6.95 -4.04 -5.62
N ARG A 835 7.25 -5.21 -5.06
CA ARG A 835 8.52 -5.46 -4.35
C ARG A 835 9.73 -5.47 -5.28
N LYS A 836 9.50 -5.62 -6.58
CA LYS A 836 10.55 -5.67 -7.62
C LYS A 836 11.10 -4.28 -7.96
N ASN A 837 10.46 -3.21 -7.51
CA ASN A 837 10.89 -1.83 -7.74
C ASN A 837 11.34 -1.20 -6.39
N SER A 838 12.64 -0.92 -6.24
CA SER A 838 13.19 -0.37 -4.99
C SER A 838 12.55 0.95 -4.59
N ARG A 839 12.26 1.81 -5.56
CA ARG A 839 11.59 3.11 -5.34
C ARG A 839 10.20 2.92 -4.74
N HIS A 840 9.47 1.87 -5.12
CA HIS A 840 8.16 1.58 -4.51
C HIS A 840 8.29 1.21 -3.03
N MET A 841 9.34 0.50 -2.64
CA MET A 841 9.60 0.18 -1.23
C MET A 841 9.99 1.43 -0.42
N GLU A 842 10.74 2.36 -1.01
CA GLU A 842 11.05 3.66 -0.41
C GLU A 842 9.77 4.50 -0.22
N ILE A 843 8.92 4.57 -1.25
CA ILE A 843 7.60 5.24 -1.19
C ILE A 843 6.76 4.67 -0.05
N LEU A 844 6.68 3.34 0.05
CA LEU A 844 5.94 2.67 1.12
C LEU A 844 6.50 3.02 2.51
N SER A 845 7.83 3.02 2.68
CA SER A 845 8.47 3.42 3.94
C SER A 845 8.07 4.84 4.32
N GLY A 846 8.22 5.80 3.39
CA GLY A 846 7.86 7.19 3.64
C GLY A 846 6.37 7.39 3.93
N TYR A 847 5.50 6.64 3.26
CA TYR A 847 4.06 6.65 3.54
C TYR A 847 3.74 6.12 4.95
N LEU A 848 4.36 5.01 5.37
CA LEU A 848 4.19 4.43 6.71
C LEU A 848 4.77 5.35 7.81
N GLU A 849 5.89 6.01 7.56
CA GLU A 849 6.48 7.00 8.47
C GLU A 849 5.56 8.22 8.63
N THR A 850 5.07 8.78 7.53
CA THR A 850 4.20 9.98 7.56
C THR A 850 2.86 9.69 8.20
N SER A 851 2.25 8.53 7.91
CA SER A 851 1.00 8.10 8.55
C SER A 851 1.18 7.82 10.05
N SER A 852 2.37 7.37 10.46
CA SER A 852 2.73 7.21 11.87
C SER A 852 2.93 8.58 12.55
N ILE A 853 3.67 9.50 11.94
CA ILE A 853 3.91 10.88 12.44
C ILE A 853 2.61 11.70 12.52
N GLY A 854 1.70 11.54 11.56
CA GLY A 854 0.38 12.18 11.59
C GLY A 854 -0.48 11.76 12.78
N LYS A 855 -0.27 10.54 13.31
CA LYS A 855 -0.89 10.09 14.57
C LYS A 855 -0.20 10.70 15.79
N PHE A 856 1.11 10.98 15.75
CA PHE A 856 1.83 11.69 16.82
C PHE A 856 1.41 13.16 16.95
N TYR A 857 1.22 13.90 15.85
CA TYR A 857 0.81 15.31 15.91
C TYR A 857 -0.60 15.53 16.46
N LYS A 858 -1.48 14.53 16.36
CA LYS A 858 -2.83 14.55 16.96
C LYS A 858 -2.81 14.23 18.46
N ASN A 859 -1.67 13.81 19.01
CA ASN A 859 -1.51 13.45 20.40
C ASN A 859 -0.82 14.61 21.15
N SER A 860 -1.61 15.56 21.66
CA SER A 860 -1.12 16.78 22.31
C SER A 860 -0.26 16.53 23.56
N VAL A 861 -0.30 15.32 24.12
CA VAL A 861 0.47 14.91 25.30
C VAL A 861 1.97 14.78 25.00
N PHE A 862 2.36 14.52 23.74
CA PHE A 862 3.77 14.29 23.39
C PHE A 862 4.51 15.58 22.97
N ASN A 863 3.80 16.65 22.67
CA ASN A 863 4.38 17.88 22.08
C ASN A 863 4.74 18.97 23.09
N GLU A 864 4.53 18.73 24.39
CA GLU A 864 5.00 19.62 25.46
C GLU A 864 5.77 18.82 26.53
N THR A 865 6.92 18.26 26.16
CA THR A 865 8.04 18.01 27.09
C THR A 865 9.31 17.68 26.33
N LYS A 866 10.06 18.72 25.95
CA LYS A 866 11.53 18.72 25.93
C LYS A 866 12.09 20.12 25.74
#